data_AF-A0A380MWD2-F1
#
_entry.id   AF-A0A380MWD2-F1
#
_cell.length_a   1.000
_cell.length_b   1.000
_cell.length_c   1.000
_cell.angle_alpha   90.00
_cell.angle_beta   90.00
_cell.angle_gamma   90.00
#
_symmetry.space_group_name_H-M   'P 1'
#
loop_
_entity.id
_entity.type
_entity.pdbx_description
1 polymer ?
#
loop_
_entity_poly.entity_id
_entity_poly.type
_entity_poly.pdbx_seq_one_letter_code
_entity_poly.pdbx_strand_id
1 'polypeptide(L)'
;MKTLFCVLIVILLNLFSLSHADMAEQKAYLSNLSTLEEFIATVPATEFFPEAEGYGEVQKNPHQVPVLKGQEVLGYVFLNSDYVNSGGYSGKPIRILIGVDKEFVIRAVKLVKHSEPIVLIGIPEQKINDFMKQYSGRNFISQRDIPVPEVISGATVTVMVINETIARAVQSLAAQLQNEAQSSPQTAAVPEFLFDINAEAATAANWQEMIAKGEIAHLHLSVGQVNQAFSDAGKTQAAGISESDNPEDTYIDLYTALVSHPALGKVLLGDALYQQASSRLKENESLILVAGEGLYSFKGSGYVRGGIFDRIKVEQDGAGFHFRDRNHRRVGDIMVAGAPKFKEIALFTVTEDNQFNPLNHWNLTLLSNRATGATSKEFISFNLPYRLPEHLLSKRANPDYVAPPPAAAENSAEKTEVSAAQNTASVQQESIQAKIARDAWQRKTVHIAILSTALVLLIAIFMFQDWFAQHQVFYKRLRIAYLCFTLFWIGGYLGAQLSVVNVLTFTNSLISGFDWSYFLMDPMIFMLWCATAFGALLWNRGAFCGWLCPFGALQELTNAVAKKFGVKQIKFPFRVHERLTALKYIIFLLLFGFSLYDLGLAEHLSEVEPFKTSIILKFQRAWPYVAFALILLAIGLFIERFYCRYLCPLGAALAIPAKLRLFNWLKRYQECGNPCQKCAQECPVEAIFPEGNINENECIQCLNCQVLYHDKQRCMHLLLEIEKQQKYAARAKRNAQRLAENEAAVGVHNPV
;
A
#
# COMPACT_ATOMS: atom_id res chain seq x y z
N MET A 1 5.50 40.24 12.89
CA MET A 1 6.01 38.84 12.78
C MET A 1 4.91 37.80 12.98
N LYS A 2 4.09 37.84 14.05
CA LYS A 2 2.84 37.04 14.14
C LYS A 2 1.89 37.28 12.94
N THR A 3 1.80 38.52 12.50
CA THR A 3 1.02 38.94 11.32
C THR A 3 1.54 38.33 10.02
N LEU A 4 2.86 38.26 9.82
CA LEU A 4 3.44 37.69 8.60
C LEU A 4 3.19 36.18 8.50
N PHE A 5 3.20 35.48 9.63
CA PHE A 5 2.95 34.03 9.71
C PHE A 5 1.46 33.69 9.54
N CYS A 6 0.55 34.44 10.17
CA CYS A 6 -0.89 34.30 9.90
C CYS A 6 -1.23 34.65 8.46
N VAL A 7 -0.62 35.68 7.88
CA VAL A 7 -0.82 36.06 6.48
C VAL A 7 -0.29 34.97 5.54
N LEU A 8 0.85 34.34 5.84
CA LEU A 8 1.35 33.22 5.04
C LEU A 8 0.42 32.00 5.10
N ILE A 9 -0.12 31.67 6.28
CA ILE A 9 -1.09 30.57 6.47
C ILE A 9 -2.41 30.86 5.74
N VAL A 10 -2.92 32.09 5.84
CA VAL A 10 -4.15 32.52 5.16
C VAL A 10 -3.95 32.58 3.65
N ILE A 11 -2.79 33.01 3.16
CA ILE A 11 -2.46 32.99 1.73
C ILE A 11 -2.30 31.54 1.22
N LEU A 12 -1.69 30.65 2.00
CA LEU A 12 -1.57 29.23 1.65
C LEU A 12 -2.94 28.53 1.62
N LEU A 13 -3.85 28.88 2.56
CA LEU A 13 -5.23 28.37 2.58
C LEU A 13 -6.06 28.92 1.41
N ASN A 14 -5.94 30.21 1.09
CA ASN A 14 -6.70 30.83 -0.01
C ASN A 14 -6.18 30.46 -1.41
N LEU A 15 -4.86 30.25 -1.58
CA LEU A 15 -4.30 29.74 -2.83
C LEU A 15 -4.69 28.28 -3.11
N PHE A 16 -4.98 27.50 -2.05
CA PHE A 16 -5.55 26.15 -2.18
C PHE A 16 -6.99 26.19 -2.70
N SER A 17 -7.79 27.16 -2.25
CA SER A 17 -9.21 27.29 -2.61
C SER A 17 -9.47 27.86 -4.01
N LEU A 18 -8.57 28.69 -4.56
CA LEU A 18 -8.83 29.48 -5.77
C LEU A 18 -8.48 28.82 -7.11
N SER A 19 -7.94 27.59 -7.14
CA SER A 19 -7.49 26.92 -8.38
C SER A 19 -8.30 25.68 -8.80
N HIS A 20 -9.39 25.35 -8.09
CA HIS A 20 -10.06 24.05 -8.23
C HIS A 20 -11.47 24.10 -8.87
N ALA A 21 -11.95 25.22 -9.40
CA ALA A 21 -13.35 25.29 -9.86
C ALA A 21 -13.59 24.60 -11.22
N ASP A 22 -12.82 24.90 -12.27
CA ASP A 22 -13.24 24.52 -13.64
C ASP A 22 -12.68 23.18 -14.17
N MET A 23 -11.55 22.68 -13.64
CA MET A 23 -10.98 21.37 -14.04
C MET A 23 -11.42 20.22 -13.11
N ALA A 24 -11.90 20.53 -11.90
CA ALA A 24 -12.36 19.52 -10.96
C ALA A 24 -13.75 19.00 -11.31
N GLU A 25 -14.59 19.78 -11.99
CA GLU A 25 -15.97 19.41 -12.29
C GLU A 25 -16.05 18.26 -13.31
N GLN A 26 -15.26 18.32 -14.39
CA GLN A 26 -15.17 17.23 -15.38
C GLN A 26 -14.44 15.99 -14.83
N LYS A 27 -13.44 16.18 -13.97
CA LYS A 27 -12.67 15.09 -13.33
C LYS A 27 -13.45 14.40 -12.20
N ALA A 28 -14.26 15.16 -11.47
CA ALA A 28 -15.21 14.64 -10.49
C ALA A 28 -16.35 13.86 -11.17
N TYR A 29 -16.85 14.35 -12.31
CA TYR A 29 -17.84 13.64 -13.12
C TYR A 29 -17.32 12.27 -13.60
N LEU A 30 -16.13 12.22 -14.23
CA LEU A 30 -15.49 10.96 -14.63
C LEU A 30 -15.13 10.05 -13.44
N SER A 31 -14.86 10.63 -12.26
CA SER A 31 -14.60 9.86 -11.03
C SER A 31 -15.83 9.19 -10.43
N ASN A 32 -17.04 9.62 -10.79
CA ASN A 32 -18.30 8.99 -10.34
C ASN A 32 -18.72 7.82 -11.24
N LEU A 33 -18.23 7.77 -12.48
CA LEU A 33 -18.56 6.70 -13.42
C LEU A 33 -17.95 5.35 -12.98
N SER A 34 -18.67 4.27 -13.28
CA SER A 34 -18.40 2.93 -12.79
C SER A 34 -18.55 1.81 -13.81
N THR A 35 -19.34 2.00 -14.87
CA THR A 35 -19.65 0.96 -15.85
C THR A 35 -19.11 1.28 -17.25
N LEU A 36 -19.02 0.27 -18.12
CA LEU A 36 -18.58 0.42 -19.51
C LEU A 36 -19.44 1.45 -20.26
N GLU A 37 -20.76 1.39 -20.10
CA GLU A 37 -21.76 2.25 -20.76
C GLU A 37 -21.54 3.73 -20.44
N GLU A 38 -21.20 4.03 -19.19
CA GLU A 38 -20.91 5.38 -18.73
C GLU A 38 -19.60 5.93 -19.33
N PHE A 39 -18.57 5.07 -19.47
CA PHE A 39 -17.29 5.50 -20.03
C PHE A 39 -17.33 5.65 -21.57
N ILE A 40 -18.05 4.80 -22.29
CA ILE A 40 -18.18 4.94 -23.77
C ILE A 40 -19.02 6.16 -24.18
N ALA A 41 -19.90 6.64 -23.30
CA ALA A 41 -20.63 7.88 -23.52
C ALA A 41 -19.73 9.14 -23.44
N THR A 42 -18.58 9.03 -22.78
CA THR A 42 -17.64 10.15 -22.58
C THR A 42 -16.38 10.05 -23.44
N VAL A 43 -16.03 8.87 -23.93
CA VAL A 43 -14.83 8.63 -24.76
C VAL A 43 -15.26 8.23 -26.19
N PRO A 44 -14.98 9.03 -27.23
CA PRO A 44 -15.43 8.72 -28.59
C PRO A 44 -14.68 7.53 -29.19
N ALA A 45 -15.36 6.74 -30.03
CA ALA A 45 -14.81 5.54 -30.68
C ALA A 45 -13.58 5.83 -31.56
N THR A 46 -13.47 7.06 -32.06
CA THR A 46 -12.34 7.56 -32.86
C THR A 46 -11.01 7.56 -32.10
N GLU A 47 -11.03 7.55 -30.76
CA GLU A 47 -9.81 7.43 -29.95
C GLU A 47 -9.18 6.03 -30.02
N PHE A 48 -9.99 4.99 -30.29
CA PHE A 48 -9.52 3.62 -30.41
C PHE A 48 -9.25 3.24 -31.87
N PHE A 49 -10.12 3.69 -32.77
CA PHE A 49 -10.05 3.42 -34.20
C PHE A 49 -10.26 4.74 -34.96
N PRO A 50 -9.22 5.33 -35.57
CA PRO A 50 -9.34 6.63 -36.26
C PRO A 50 -10.40 6.67 -37.37
N GLU A 51 -10.74 5.51 -37.94
CA GLU A 51 -11.72 5.36 -39.03
C GLU A 51 -13.12 4.99 -38.53
N ALA A 52 -13.36 4.97 -37.22
CA ALA A 52 -14.66 4.64 -36.65
C ALA A 52 -15.67 5.77 -36.83
N GLU A 53 -16.91 5.40 -37.14
CA GLU A 53 -18.06 6.30 -37.21
C GLU A 53 -18.85 6.33 -35.89
N GLY A 54 -18.68 5.30 -35.04
CA GLY A 54 -19.28 5.25 -33.70
C GLY A 54 -19.15 3.88 -33.02
N TYR A 55 -19.75 3.77 -31.84
CA TYR A 55 -19.96 2.49 -31.14
C TYR A 55 -21.27 1.85 -31.61
N GLY A 56 -21.30 0.52 -31.68
CA GLY A 56 -22.52 -0.26 -31.85
C GLY A 56 -23.23 -0.53 -30.52
N GLU A 57 -24.14 -1.50 -30.51
CA GLU A 57 -24.87 -1.89 -29.32
C GLU A 57 -23.97 -2.66 -28.33
N VAL A 58 -24.06 -2.31 -27.04
CA VAL A 58 -23.27 -2.95 -25.98
C VAL A 58 -23.73 -4.40 -25.82
N GLN A 59 -22.80 -5.33 -26.01
CA GLN A 59 -23.00 -6.75 -25.78
C GLN A 59 -22.72 -7.06 -24.32
N LYS A 60 -23.58 -7.84 -23.67
CA LYS A 60 -23.46 -8.18 -22.23
C LYS A 60 -22.67 -9.46 -21.98
N ASN A 61 -22.57 -10.34 -22.97
CA ASN A 61 -21.83 -11.60 -22.91
C ASN A 61 -21.14 -11.81 -24.27
N PRO A 62 -19.80 -11.71 -24.34
CA PRO A 62 -18.94 -11.05 -23.35
C PRO A 62 -19.28 -9.55 -23.22
N HIS A 63 -19.00 -8.93 -22.06
CA HIS A 63 -19.35 -7.51 -21.82
C HIS A 63 -18.42 -6.56 -22.60
N GLN A 64 -18.84 -6.13 -23.79
CA GLN A 64 -18.03 -5.35 -24.72
C GLN A 64 -18.91 -4.48 -25.64
N VAL A 65 -18.30 -3.54 -26.35
CA VAL A 65 -18.98 -2.76 -27.39
C VAL A 65 -18.24 -2.87 -28.72
N PRO A 66 -18.92 -3.23 -29.82
CA PRO A 66 -18.30 -3.25 -31.15
C PRO A 66 -18.09 -1.81 -31.64
N VAL A 67 -16.98 -1.58 -32.34
CA VAL A 67 -16.68 -0.31 -33.00
C VAL A 67 -17.01 -0.42 -34.48
N LEU A 68 -17.80 0.53 -35.00
CA LEU A 68 -18.40 0.44 -36.33
C LEU A 68 -17.84 1.48 -37.30
N LYS A 69 -17.73 1.08 -38.58
CA LYS A 69 -17.56 1.95 -39.75
C LYS A 69 -18.61 1.53 -40.78
N GLY A 70 -19.70 2.28 -40.89
CA GLY A 70 -20.91 1.83 -41.58
C GLY A 70 -21.49 0.56 -40.93
N GLN A 71 -21.58 -0.52 -41.70
CA GLN A 71 -22.02 -1.85 -41.23
C GLN A 71 -20.87 -2.78 -40.85
N GLU A 72 -19.62 -2.36 -41.03
CA GLU A 72 -18.45 -3.18 -40.72
C GLU A 72 -18.00 -2.97 -39.28
N VAL A 73 -17.85 -4.07 -38.53
CA VAL A 73 -17.21 -4.06 -37.21
C VAL A 73 -15.69 -3.99 -37.42
N LEU A 74 -15.04 -2.95 -36.88
CA LEU A 74 -13.59 -2.79 -36.92
C LEU A 74 -12.89 -3.54 -35.77
N GLY A 75 -13.58 -3.70 -34.63
CA GLY A 75 -13.06 -4.34 -33.44
C GLY A 75 -13.97 -4.14 -32.24
N TYR A 76 -13.45 -4.37 -31.04
CA TYR A 76 -14.19 -4.34 -29.78
C TYR A 76 -13.52 -3.43 -28.75
N VAL A 77 -14.32 -2.72 -27.97
CA VAL A 77 -13.88 -1.94 -26.81
C VAL A 77 -14.54 -2.51 -25.56
N PHE A 78 -13.77 -2.67 -24.49
CA PHE A 78 -14.27 -3.24 -23.24
C PHE A 78 -13.52 -2.67 -22.04
N LEU A 79 -14.11 -2.81 -20.85
CA LEU A 79 -13.49 -2.36 -19.61
C LEU A 79 -12.76 -3.53 -18.94
N ASN A 80 -11.51 -3.34 -18.58
CA ASN A 80 -10.71 -4.41 -17.97
C ASN A 80 -11.34 -4.98 -16.68
N SER A 81 -12.01 -4.14 -15.87
CA SER A 81 -12.62 -4.56 -14.61
C SER A 81 -13.80 -5.51 -14.78
N ASP A 82 -14.40 -5.57 -15.97
CA ASP A 82 -15.50 -6.48 -16.26
C ASP A 82 -15.00 -7.93 -16.47
N TYR A 83 -13.69 -8.10 -16.67
CA TYR A 83 -13.04 -9.40 -16.89
C TYR A 83 -12.09 -9.77 -15.75
N VAL A 84 -11.30 -8.79 -15.28
CA VAL A 84 -10.27 -9.01 -14.26
C VAL A 84 -10.20 -7.79 -13.35
N ASN A 85 -10.53 -7.98 -12.08
CA ASN A 85 -10.35 -6.95 -11.09
C ASN A 85 -8.89 -6.92 -10.61
N SER A 86 -8.24 -5.75 -10.69
CA SER A 86 -6.88 -5.56 -10.21
C SER A 86 -6.77 -4.29 -9.38
N GLY A 87 -6.32 -4.43 -8.13
CA GLY A 87 -5.91 -3.32 -7.29
C GLY A 87 -4.42 -3.07 -7.38
N GLY A 88 -3.99 -1.81 -7.54
CA GLY A 88 -2.60 -1.42 -7.31
C GLY A 88 -2.39 -0.92 -5.88
N TYR A 89 -1.59 0.11 -5.68
CA TYR A 89 -1.13 0.54 -4.35
C TYR A 89 -2.25 0.93 -3.36
N SER A 90 -3.38 1.41 -3.85
CA SER A 90 -4.53 1.78 -2.99
C SER A 90 -5.51 0.65 -2.72
N GLY A 91 -5.30 -0.53 -3.30
CA GLY A 91 -6.23 -1.66 -3.23
C GLY A 91 -7.57 -1.43 -3.95
N LYS A 92 -7.77 -0.28 -4.60
CA LYS A 92 -8.96 0.04 -5.40
C LYS A 92 -8.75 -0.36 -6.87
N PRO A 93 -9.83 -0.72 -7.61
CA PRO A 93 -9.72 -1.15 -9.01
C PRO A 93 -9.12 -0.06 -9.91
N ILE A 94 -8.19 -0.45 -10.79
CA ILE A 94 -7.72 0.37 -11.90
C ILE A 94 -8.59 0.06 -13.12
N ARG A 95 -9.35 1.05 -13.60
CA ARG A 95 -10.29 0.92 -14.73
C ARG A 95 -9.69 1.50 -16.01
N ILE A 96 -9.62 0.65 -17.02
CA ILE A 96 -8.94 0.85 -18.29
C ILE A 96 -9.86 0.37 -19.40
N LEU A 97 -10.18 1.26 -20.35
CA LEU A 97 -10.82 0.88 -21.60
C LEU A 97 -9.75 0.35 -22.56
N ILE A 98 -10.00 -0.82 -23.13
CA ILE A 98 -9.09 -1.50 -24.04
C ILE A 98 -9.82 -1.69 -25.37
N GLY A 99 -9.24 -1.17 -26.45
CA GLY A 99 -9.72 -1.38 -27.82
C GLY A 99 -8.85 -2.39 -28.56
N VAL A 100 -9.45 -3.47 -29.06
CA VAL A 100 -8.79 -4.55 -29.80
C VAL A 100 -9.45 -4.77 -31.15
N ASP A 101 -8.68 -5.16 -32.17
CA ASP A 101 -9.25 -5.61 -33.44
C ASP A 101 -9.73 -7.08 -33.38
N LYS A 102 -10.20 -7.60 -34.52
CA LYS A 102 -10.73 -8.98 -34.66
C LYS A 102 -9.68 -10.05 -34.34
N GLU A 103 -8.40 -9.73 -34.51
CA GLU A 103 -7.27 -10.61 -34.22
C GLU A 103 -6.74 -10.44 -32.79
N PHE A 104 -7.42 -9.64 -31.95
CA PHE A 104 -7.04 -9.27 -30.59
C PHE A 104 -5.72 -8.50 -30.50
N VAL A 105 -5.35 -7.80 -31.57
CA VAL A 105 -4.29 -6.81 -31.55
C VAL A 105 -4.86 -5.53 -30.92
N ILE A 106 -4.21 -5.05 -29.87
CA ILE A 106 -4.59 -3.82 -29.19
C ILE A 106 -4.38 -2.65 -30.15
N ARG A 107 -5.43 -1.86 -30.39
CA ARG A 107 -5.36 -0.63 -31.19
C ARG A 107 -5.10 0.59 -30.33
N ALA A 108 -5.79 0.71 -29.21
CA ALA A 108 -5.50 1.71 -28.20
C ALA A 108 -5.96 1.26 -26.80
N VAL A 109 -5.39 1.90 -25.77
CA VAL A 109 -5.75 1.67 -24.38
C VAL A 109 -5.92 3.03 -23.72
N LYS A 110 -6.98 3.21 -22.93
CA LYS A 110 -7.26 4.46 -22.23
C LYS A 110 -7.53 4.21 -20.75
N LEU A 111 -6.76 4.86 -19.89
CA LEU A 111 -7.01 4.86 -18.46
C LEU A 111 -8.21 5.78 -18.18
N VAL A 112 -9.31 5.23 -17.67
CA VAL A 112 -10.56 5.99 -17.46
C VAL A 112 -10.82 6.32 -16.00
N LYS A 113 -10.40 5.45 -15.06
CA LYS A 113 -10.49 5.73 -13.62
C LYS A 113 -9.45 4.93 -12.87
N HIS A 114 -8.78 5.56 -11.92
CA HIS A 114 -7.87 4.86 -11.01
C HIS A 114 -7.82 5.60 -9.69
N SER A 115 -7.47 4.89 -8.62
CA SER A 115 -7.14 5.50 -7.34
C SER A 115 -5.69 5.23 -6.95
N GLU A 116 -4.83 4.99 -7.94
CA GLU A 116 -3.41 4.73 -7.70
C GLU A 116 -2.73 5.96 -7.10
N PRO A 117 -2.23 5.87 -5.85
CA PRO A 117 -1.57 6.96 -5.16
C PRO A 117 -0.43 7.46 -6.02
N ILE A 118 0.39 6.58 -6.60
CA ILE A 118 1.55 6.95 -7.45
C ILE A 118 1.20 7.63 -8.78
N VAL A 119 0.00 7.41 -9.34
CA VAL A 119 -0.45 8.11 -10.55
C VAL A 119 -1.04 9.48 -10.19
N LEU A 120 -1.84 9.54 -9.13
CA LEU A 120 -2.27 10.81 -8.50
C LEU A 120 -1.06 11.57 -7.88
N ILE A 121 0.03 10.82 -7.67
CA ILE A 121 1.43 11.05 -7.32
C ILE A 121 2.21 12.05 -8.20
N GLY A 122 1.69 12.34 -9.39
CA GLY A 122 2.20 13.36 -10.29
C GLY A 122 3.13 12.90 -11.42
N ILE A 123 2.99 11.66 -11.90
CA ILE A 123 3.34 11.43 -13.30
C ILE A 123 2.38 12.28 -14.13
N PRO A 124 2.87 13.18 -15.02
CA PRO A 124 1.98 13.92 -15.92
C PRO A 124 1.06 12.94 -16.63
N GLU A 125 -0.23 13.25 -16.69
CA GLU A 125 -1.25 12.41 -17.35
C GLU A 125 -0.82 12.04 -18.77
N GLN A 126 -0.12 12.97 -19.44
CA GLN A 126 0.49 12.76 -20.74
C GLN A 126 1.55 11.63 -20.77
N LYS A 127 2.38 11.47 -19.74
CA LYS A 127 3.33 10.33 -19.67
C LYS A 127 2.63 8.99 -19.50
N ILE A 128 1.47 8.98 -18.83
CA ILE A 128 0.66 7.78 -18.70
C ILE A 128 -0.03 7.48 -20.01
N ASN A 129 -0.58 8.50 -20.66
CA ASN A 129 -1.14 8.36 -22.01
C ASN A 129 -0.07 7.89 -23.00
N ASP A 130 1.16 8.41 -22.93
CA ASP A 130 2.29 7.99 -23.76
C ASP A 130 2.74 6.55 -23.43
N PHE A 131 2.68 6.14 -22.16
CA PHE A 131 2.88 4.74 -21.76
C PHE A 131 1.77 3.83 -22.30
N MET A 132 0.50 4.25 -22.22
CA MET A 132 -0.64 3.50 -22.75
C MET A 132 -0.57 3.32 -24.27
N LYS A 133 -0.03 4.30 -25.01
CA LYS A 133 0.23 4.16 -26.45
C LYS A 133 1.19 3.02 -26.79
N GLN A 134 2.09 2.62 -25.88
CA GLN A 134 3.05 1.53 -26.11
C GLN A 134 2.38 0.15 -26.21
N TYR A 135 1.11 0.03 -25.83
CA TYR A 135 0.33 -1.19 -25.99
C TYR A 135 -0.27 -1.35 -27.39
N SER A 136 -0.34 -0.27 -28.18
CA SER A 136 -0.83 -0.32 -29.55
C SER A 136 0.04 -1.25 -30.41
N GLY A 137 -0.60 -2.12 -31.20
CA GLY A 137 0.05 -3.14 -32.04
C GLY A 137 0.43 -4.44 -31.32
N ARG A 138 0.13 -4.58 -30.02
CA ARG A 138 0.46 -5.80 -29.26
C ARG A 138 -0.66 -6.83 -29.30
N ASN A 139 -0.29 -8.12 -29.34
CA ASN A 139 -1.23 -9.24 -29.28
C ASN A 139 -0.81 -10.24 -28.18
N PHE A 140 -1.55 -10.23 -27.08
CA PHE A 140 -1.25 -11.07 -25.90
C PHE A 140 -1.66 -12.55 -26.05
N ILE A 141 -2.25 -12.93 -27.19
CA ILE A 141 -2.66 -14.31 -27.48
C ILE A 141 -1.59 -15.02 -28.31
N SER A 142 -1.15 -14.38 -29.40
CA SER A 142 -0.21 -14.96 -30.36
C SER A 142 1.26 -14.75 -29.98
N GLN A 143 1.59 -13.69 -29.23
CA GLN A 143 2.95 -13.41 -28.76
C GLN A 143 3.00 -13.52 -27.23
N ARG A 144 3.48 -14.65 -26.71
CA ARG A 144 3.59 -14.89 -25.25
C ARG A 144 4.74 -14.14 -24.58
N ASP A 145 5.77 -13.75 -25.34
CA ASP A 145 6.97 -13.05 -24.84
C ASP A 145 7.10 -11.64 -25.46
N ILE A 146 6.12 -10.78 -25.20
CA ILE A 146 6.26 -9.36 -25.56
C ILE A 146 7.05 -8.65 -24.44
N PRO A 147 8.15 -7.94 -24.76
CA PRO A 147 8.88 -7.14 -23.77
C PRO A 147 7.93 -6.16 -23.07
N VAL A 148 7.93 -6.19 -21.72
CA VAL A 148 7.13 -5.27 -20.89
C VAL A 148 7.41 -3.82 -21.35
N PRO A 149 6.36 -2.98 -21.54
CA PRO A 149 6.57 -1.60 -21.98
C PRO A 149 7.51 -0.84 -21.05
N GLU A 150 8.14 0.22 -21.56
CA GLU A 150 9.17 0.96 -20.83
C GLU A 150 8.60 1.52 -19.52
N VAL A 151 9.17 1.08 -18.41
CA VAL A 151 8.63 1.33 -17.08
C VAL A 151 8.83 2.79 -16.69
N ILE A 152 7.75 3.45 -16.26
CA ILE A 152 7.84 4.81 -15.72
C ILE A 152 8.60 4.77 -14.38
N SER A 153 9.73 5.47 -14.31
CA SER A 153 10.54 5.59 -13.09
C SER A 153 9.70 6.09 -11.92
N GLY A 154 9.64 5.31 -10.83
CA GLY A 154 8.84 5.62 -9.64
C GLY A 154 7.40 5.09 -9.64
N ALA A 155 6.94 4.45 -10.73
CA ALA A 155 5.63 3.81 -10.82
C ALA A 155 5.66 2.37 -11.32
N THR A 156 6.77 1.69 -11.03
CA THR A 156 7.08 0.36 -11.55
C THR A 156 6.02 -0.68 -11.19
N VAL A 157 5.47 -0.64 -9.97
CA VAL A 157 4.42 -1.57 -9.53
C VAL A 157 3.10 -1.32 -10.25
N THR A 158 2.64 -0.06 -10.28
CA THR A 158 1.39 0.30 -10.95
C THR A 158 1.45 -0.06 -12.44
N VAL A 159 2.59 0.18 -13.10
CA VAL A 159 2.83 -0.20 -14.50
C VAL A 159 2.79 -1.73 -14.69
N MET A 160 3.36 -2.50 -13.77
CA MET A 160 3.31 -3.96 -13.83
C MET A 160 1.89 -4.49 -13.64
N VAL A 161 1.14 -3.96 -12.68
CA VAL A 161 -0.28 -4.31 -12.45
C VAL A 161 -1.09 -3.99 -13.70
N ILE A 162 -0.94 -2.78 -14.26
CA ILE A 162 -1.62 -2.38 -15.50
C ILE A 162 -1.32 -3.35 -16.65
N ASN A 163 -0.05 -3.71 -16.86
CA ASN A 163 0.34 -4.64 -17.93
C ASN A 163 -0.30 -6.03 -17.74
N GLU A 164 -0.26 -6.55 -16.51
CA GLU A 164 -0.87 -7.84 -16.17
C GLU A 164 -2.38 -7.82 -16.37
N THR A 165 -3.06 -6.78 -15.91
CA THR A 165 -4.52 -6.67 -16.03
C THR A 165 -4.96 -6.55 -17.47
N ILE A 166 -4.28 -5.75 -18.30
CA ILE A 166 -4.57 -5.65 -19.73
C ILE A 166 -4.38 -7.02 -20.39
N ALA A 167 -3.26 -7.70 -20.12
CA ALA A 167 -2.97 -8.99 -20.73
C ALA A 167 -4.03 -10.05 -20.35
N ARG A 168 -4.37 -10.16 -19.06
CA ARG A 168 -5.38 -11.12 -18.58
C ARG A 168 -6.78 -10.78 -19.10
N ALA A 169 -7.16 -9.50 -19.14
CA ALA A 169 -8.47 -9.07 -19.63
C ALA A 169 -8.62 -9.35 -21.14
N VAL A 170 -7.60 -9.07 -21.95
CA VAL A 170 -7.59 -9.40 -23.40
C VAL A 170 -7.66 -10.91 -23.62
N GLN A 171 -6.89 -11.70 -22.86
CA GLN A 171 -6.94 -13.16 -22.96
C GLN A 171 -8.30 -13.72 -22.52
N SER A 172 -8.91 -13.16 -21.48
CA SER A 172 -10.24 -13.56 -21.01
C SER A 172 -11.31 -13.25 -22.04
N LEU A 173 -11.29 -12.05 -22.62
CA LEU A 173 -12.22 -11.69 -23.69
C LEU A 173 -12.06 -12.62 -24.89
N ALA A 174 -10.82 -12.88 -25.29
CA ALA A 174 -10.56 -13.73 -26.45
C ALA A 174 -10.99 -15.18 -26.22
N ALA A 175 -10.80 -15.71 -25.02
CA ALA A 175 -11.31 -17.03 -24.68
C ALA A 175 -12.85 -17.08 -24.77
N GLN A 176 -13.55 -16.04 -24.30
CA GLN A 176 -15.01 -15.94 -24.39
C GLN A 176 -15.48 -15.84 -25.86
N LEU A 177 -14.88 -14.97 -26.67
CA LEU A 177 -15.22 -14.82 -28.08
C LEU A 177 -14.82 -16.02 -28.95
N GLN A 178 -13.74 -16.74 -28.62
CA GLN A 178 -13.36 -17.96 -29.32
C GLN A 178 -14.30 -19.13 -28.98
N ASN A 179 -14.79 -19.20 -27.74
CA ASN A 179 -15.85 -20.13 -27.37
C ASN A 179 -17.16 -19.81 -28.10
N GLU A 180 -17.45 -18.53 -28.36
CA GLU A 180 -18.56 -18.12 -29.23
C GLU A 180 -18.31 -18.45 -30.71
N ALA A 181 -17.10 -18.25 -31.23
CA ALA A 181 -16.80 -18.50 -32.65
C ALA A 181 -16.74 -19.99 -33.03
N GLN A 182 -16.40 -20.88 -32.08
CA GLN A 182 -16.54 -22.34 -32.26
C GLN A 182 -18.01 -22.80 -32.19
N SER A 183 -18.91 -21.89 -31.85
CA SER A 183 -20.36 -22.05 -31.91
C SER A 183 -20.87 -21.32 -33.18
N SER A 184 -20.79 -21.96 -34.36
CA SER A 184 -21.58 -21.49 -35.52
C SER A 184 -23.06 -21.35 -35.13
N PRO A 185 -23.82 -20.39 -35.71
CA PRO A 185 -24.91 -19.66 -35.07
C PRO A 185 -26.10 -20.56 -34.75
N GLN A 186 -25.96 -21.39 -33.73
CA GLN A 186 -26.97 -21.45 -32.71
C GLN A 186 -26.71 -20.22 -31.87
N THR A 187 -27.55 -19.22 -32.08
CA THR A 187 -27.90 -18.17 -31.12
C THR A 187 -27.45 -18.62 -29.74
N ALA A 188 -26.49 -17.93 -29.11
CA ALA A 188 -26.18 -18.14 -27.70
C ALA A 188 -27.54 -18.27 -27.03
N ALA A 189 -27.88 -19.47 -26.57
CA ALA A 189 -29.26 -19.85 -26.36
C ALA A 189 -29.83 -18.83 -25.38
N VAL A 190 -30.57 -17.85 -25.91
CA VAL A 190 -31.31 -16.89 -25.12
C VAL A 190 -32.20 -17.80 -24.32
N PRO A 191 -31.97 -17.93 -22.99
CA PRO A 191 -32.61 -19.00 -22.26
C PRO A 191 -34.10 -18.77 -22.44
N GLU A 192 -34.80 -19.80 -22.91
CA GLU A 192 -36.25 -19.75 -23.17
C GLU A 192 -37.00 -19.16 -21.97
N PHE A 193 -36.41 -19.33 -20.78
CA PHE A 193 -36.92 -18.83 -19.52
C PHE A 193 -35.86 -18.00 -18.79
N LEU A 194 -36.28 -16.85 -18.27
CA LEU A 194 -35.58 -16.13 -17.21
C LEU A 194 -36.03 -16.70 -15.85
N PHE A 195 -35.11 -16.69 -14.88
CA PHE A 195 -35.37 -17.17 -13.53
C PHE A 195 -35.44 -15.98 -12.58
N ASP A 196 -36.58 -15.84 -11.92
CA ASP A 196 -36.79 -14.88 -10.83
C ASP A 196 -36.94 -15.64 -9.51
N ILE A 197 -36.77 -14.95 -8.38
CA ILE A 197 -36.99 -15.54 -7.05
C ILE A 197 -38.49 -15.82 -6.86
N ASN A 198 -38.85 -17.07 -6.60
CA ASN A 198 -40.23 -17.42 -6.28
C ASN A 198 -40.49 -17.23 -4.77
N ALA A 199 -40.92 -16.03 -4.39
CA ALA A 199 -41.19 -15.69 -2.99
C ALA A 199 -42.25 -16.58 -2.31
N GLU A 200 -43.13 -17.24 -3.07
CA GLU A 200 -44.22 -18.11 -2.60
C GLU A 200 -43.87 -19.61 -2.66
N ALA A 201 -42.64 -19.96 -3.06
CA ALA A 201 -42.23 -21.36 -3.17
C ALA A 201 -42.29 -22.09 -1.83
N ALA A 202 -42.78 -23.33 -1.86
CA ALA A 202 -42.77 -24.21 -0.69
C ALA A 202 -41.36 -24.77 -0.45
N THR A 203 -40.88 -24.63 0.78
CA THR A 203 -39.61 -25.20 1.25
C THR A 203 -39.84 -26.53 1.97
N ALA A 204 -38.78 -27.32 2.15
CA ALA A 204 -38.89 -28.57 2.92
C ALA A 204 -39.24 -28.30 4.40
N ALA A 205 -39.94 -29.26 5.02
CA ALA A 205 -40.44 -29.12 6.39
C ALA A 205 -39.41 -29.55 7.46
N ASN A 206 -38.38 -30.29 7.06
CA ASN A 206 -37.34 -30.83 7.95
C ASN A 206 -35.93 -30.54 7.42
N TRP A 207 -35.00 -30.25 8.32
CA TRP A 207 -33.58 -29.99 8.05
C TRP A 207 -32.95 -30.98 7.05
N GLN A 208 -33.17 -32.29 7.24
CA GLN A 208 -32.52 -33.30 6.40
C GLN A 208 -33.10 -33.31 4.97
N GLU A 209 -34.39 -33.00 4.83
CA GLU A 209 -35.02 -32.82 3.52
C GLU A 209 -34.53 -31.54 2.83
N MET A 210 -34.27 -30.47 3.57
CA MET A 210 -33.71 -29.22 3.02
C MET A 210 -32.31 -29.44 2.44
N ILE A 211 -31.45 -30.21 3.13
CA ILE A 211 -30.13 -30.61 2.60
C ILE A 211 -30.30 -31.46 1.33
N ALA A 212 -31.19 -32.46 1.36
CA ALA A 212 -31.43 -33.33 0.21
C ALA A 212 -31.95 -32.58 -1.02
N LYS A 213 -32.73 -31.51 -0.82
CA LYS A 213 -33.22 -30.62 -1.89
C LYS A 213 -32.23 -29.53 -2.31
N GLY A 214 -31.06 -29.44 -1.68
CA GLY A 214 -30.06 -28.40 -1.96
C GLY A 214 -30.45 -27.02 -1.46
N GLU A 215 -31.49 -26.90 -0.62
CA GLU A 215 -31.89 -25.65 0.03
C GLU A 215 -30.84 -25.18 1.06
N ILE A 216 -30.07 -26.14 1.58
CA ILE A 216 -28.92 -25.94 2.45
C ILE A 216 -27.77 -26.76 1.88
N ALA A 217 -26.63 -26.12 1.62
CA ALA A 217 -25.41 -26.85 1.26
C ALA A 217 -24.64 -27.23 2.53
N HIS A 218 -24.03 -28.41 2.52
CA HIS A 218 -23.29 -28.98 3.64
C HIS A 218 -21.89 -29.43 3.20
N LEU A 219 -20.89 -29.10 4.01
CA LEU A 219 -19.51 -29.58 3.91
C LEU A 219 -19.12 -30.23 5.24
N HIS A 220 -18.77 -31.50 5.21
CA HIS A 220 -18.18 -32.22 6.34
C HIS A 220 -16.69 -32.41 6.09
N LEU A 221 -15.85 -32.05 7.07
CA LEU A 221 -14.43 -32.32 7.07
C LEU A 221 -14.02 -33.01 8.38
N SER A 222 -13.26 -34.10 8.25
CA SER A 222 -12.58 -34.76 9.36
C SER A 222 -11.16 -34.18 9.57
N VAL A 223 -10.62 -34.36 10.77
CA VAL A 223 -9.24 -33.93 11.11
C VAL A 223 -8.22 -34.61 10.18
N GLY A 224 -8.42 -35.89 9.85
CA GLY A 224 -7.58 -36.65 8.94
C GLY A 224 -7.56 -36.09 7.52
N GLN A 225 -8.72 -35.70 6.98
CA GLN A 225 -8.81 -35.09 5.65
C GLN A 225 -8.08 -33.74 5.58
N VAL A 226 -8.17 -32.92 6.63
CA VAL A 226 -7.47 -31.64 6.70
C VAL A 226 -5.96 -31.84 6.82
N ASN A 227 -5.51 -32.78 7.67
CA ASN A 227 -4.09 -33.16 7.78
C ASN A 227 -3.52 -33.61 6.44
N GLN A 228 -4.23 -34.47 5.73
CA GLN A 228 -3.82 -34.96 4.41
C GLN A 228 -3.74 -33.82 3.40
N ALA A 229 -4.72 -32.92 3.38
CA ALA A 229 -4.73 -31.78 2.46
C ALA A 229 -3.51 -30.86 2.67
N PHE A 230 -3.11 -30.59 3.93
CA PHE A 230 -1.87 -29.86 4.21
C PHE A 230 -0.62 -30.64 3.74
N SER A 231 -0.59 -31.96 3.94
CA SER A 231 0.51 -32.80 3.45
C SER A 231 0.63 -32.76 1.92
N ASP A 232 -0.48 -32.90 1.20
CA ASP A 232 -0.54 -32.87 -0.26
C ASP A 232 -0.12 -31.50 -0.83
N ALA A 233 -0.39 -30.43 -0.09
CA ALA A 233 0.06 -29.07 -0.42
C ALA A 233 1.55 -28.82 -0.09
N GLY A 234 2.31 -29.83 0.33
CA GLY A 234 3.73 -29.72 0.69
C GLY A 234 4.00 -29.02 2.03
N LYS A 235 2.96 -28.84 2.86
CA LYS A 235 2.97 -28.08 4.12
C LYS A 235 3.17 -29.02 5.32
N THR A 236 4.32 -29.68 5.37
CA THR A 236 4.59 -30.77 6.33
C THR A 236 4.56 -30.33 7.79
N GLN A 237 4.96 -29.09 8.09
CA GLN A 237 4.90 -28.54 9.45
C GLN A 237 3.46 -28.29 9.90
N ALA A 238 2.60 -27.75 9.04
CA ALA A 238 1.18 -27.58 9.34
C ALA A 238 0.44 -28.92 9.40
N ALA A 239 0.80 -29.89 8.56
CA ALA A 239 0.22 -31.24 8.58
C ALA A 239 0.46 -31.95 9.93
N GLY A 240 1.60 -31.68 10.59
CA GLY A 240 1.93 -32.24 11.90
C GLY A 240 1.22 -31.58 13.10
N ILE A 241 0.51 -30.46 12.90
CA ILE A 241 -0.26 -29.79 13.94
C ILE A 241 -1.72 -30.24 13.78
N SER A 242 -2.21 -31.09 14.67
CA SER A 242 -3.57 -31.65 14.59
C SER A 242 -4.47 -31.08 15.68
N GLU A 243 -5.75 -30.85 15.36
CA GLU A 243 -6.75 -30.35 16.30
C GLU A 243 -7.27 -31.46 17.24
N SER A 244 -7.10 -32.73 16.85
CA SER A 244 -7.34 -33.92 17.66
C SER A 244 -6.33 -35.02 17.34
N ASP A 245 -6.11 -35.92 18.29
CA ASP A 245 -5.30 -37.14 18.11
C ASP A 245 -6.04 -38.21 17.27
N ASN A 246 -7.36 -38.14 17.18
CA ASN A 246 -8.18 -39.04 16.38
C ASN A 246 -8.47 -38.42 14.98
N PRO A 247 -8.01 -39.03 13.88
CA PRO A 247 -8.25 -38.52 12.53
C PRO A 247 -9.73 -38.48 12.11
N GLU A 248 -10.57 -39.35 12.69
CA GLU A 248 -11.99 -39.45 12.37
C GLU A 248 -12.85 -38.40 13.10
N ASP A 249 -12.26 -37.60 13.99
CA ASP A 249 -12.99 -36.55 14.67
C ASP A 249 -13.43 -35.46 13.67
N THR A 250 -14.65 -34.95 13.86
CA THR A 250 -15.18 -33.86 13.05
C THR A 250 -14.35 -32.59 13.24
N TYR A 251 -13.63 -32.21 12.19
CA TYR A 251 -12.93 -30.93 12.15
C TYR A 251 -13.96 -29.80 12.05
N ILE A 252 -14.85 -29.85 11.06
CA ILE A 252 -16.00 -28.96 10.94
C ILE A 252 -17.11 -29.56 10.06
N ASP A 253 -18.34 -29.39 10.51
CA ASP A 253 -19.56 -29.46 9.72
C ASP A 253 -20.03 -28.04 9.42
N LEU A 254 -19.87 -27.60 8.16
CA LEU A 254 -20.20 -26.26 7.71
C LEU A 254 -21.45 -26.30 6.82
N TYR A 255 -22.40 -25.43 7.12
CA TYR A 255 -23.66 -25.30 6.38
C TYR A 255 -23.83 -23.88 5.88
N THR A 256 -24.39 -23.74 4.67
CA THR A 256 -24.72 -22.44 4.11
C THR A 256 -26.05 -22.44 3.39
N ALA A 257 -26.80 -21.35 3.49
CA ALA A 257 -28.07 -21.16 2.80
C ALA A 257 -28.31 -19.68 2.45
N LEU A 258 -28.97 -19.43 1.33
CA LEU A 258 -29.34 -18.09 0.89
C LEU A 258 -30.70 -17.69 1.51
N VAL A 259 -30.65 -17.09 2.69
CA VAL A 259 -31.84 -16.71 3.47
C VAL A 259 -32.43 -15.35 3.09
N SER A 260 -31.90 -14.68 2.06
CA SER A 260 -32.63 -13.59 1.37
C SER A 260 -33.87 -14.11 0.67
N HIS A 261 -33.94 -15.41 0.34
CA HIS A 261 -35.14 -16.03 -0.18
C HIS A 261 -36.23 -16.08 0.92
N PRO A 262 -37.44 -15.50 0.72
CA PRO A 262 -38.44 -15.40 1.78
C PRO A 262 -38.85 -16.72 2.42
N ALA A 263 -39.04 -17.77 1.63
CA ALA A 263 -39.39 -19.09 2.15
C ALA A 263 -38.28 -19.72 3.00
N LEU A 264 -37.01 -19.62 2.57
CA LEU A 264 -35.87 -20.15 3.34
C LEU A 264 -35.62 -19.32 4.59
N GLY A 265 -35.69 -17.99 4.47
CA GLY A 265 -35.47 -17.07 5.58
C GLY A 265 -36.48 -17.27 6.71
N LYS A 266 -37.79 -17.42 6.40
CA LYS A 266 -38.82 -17.67 7.41
C LYS A 266 -38.66 -19.03 8.10
N VAL A 267 -38.38 -20.09 7.33
CA VAL A 267 -38.24 -21.45 7.88
C VAL A 267 -36.96 -21.60 8.73
N LEU A 268 -35.86 -20.99 8.32
CA LEU A 268 -34.57 -21.12 9.02
C LEU A 268 -34.42 -20.14 10.18
N LEU A 269 -34.85 -18.87 10.02
CA LEU A 269 -34.67 -17.83 11.03
C LEU A 269 -35.91 -17.61 11.91
N GLY A 270 -37.09 -18.06 11.48
CA GLY A 270 -38.38 -17.70 12.06
C GLY A 270 -38.89 -16.33 11.59
N ASP A 271 -40.20 -16.12 11.65
CA ASP A 271 -40.86 -14.92 11.09
C ASP A 271 -40.32 -13.62 11.68
N ALA A 272 -40.16 -13.56 13.00
CA ALA A 272 -39.73 -12.34 13.69
C ALA A 272 -38.30 -11.92 13.34
N LEU A 273 -37.37 -12.88 13.31
CA LEU A 273 -35.97 -12.59 12.99
C LEU A 273 -35.79 -12.30 11.49
N TYR A 274 -36.50 -13.02 10.63
CA TYR A 274 -36.50 -12.76 9.20
C TYR A 274 -37.03 -11.36 8.88
N GLN A 275 -38.19 -10.96 9.40
CA GLN A 275 -38.73 -9.60 9.20
C GLN A 275 -37.77 -8.51 9.69
N GLN A 276 -37.08 -8.75 10.81
CA GLN A 276 -36.10 -7.80 11.33
C GLN A 276 -34.85 -7.70 10.43
N ALA A 277 -34.41 -8.80 9.83
CA ALA A 277 -33.27 -8.83 8.93
C ALA A 277 -33.63 -8.24 7.56
N SER A 278 -34.78 -8.60 7.01
CA SER A 278 -35.25 -8.15 5.69
C SER A 278 -35.61 -6.67 5.66
N SER A 279 -36.16 -6.11 6.74
CA SER A 279 -36.48 -4.66 6.83
C SER A 279 -35.26 -3.74 6.78
N ARG A 280 -34.06 -4.29 6.98
CA ARG A 280 -32.78 -3.56 6.90
C ARG A 280 -32.05 -3.79 5.58
N LEU A 281 -32.53 -4.71 4.74
CA LEU A 281 -31.91 -5.03 3.46
C LEU A 281 -32.28 -3.98 2.42
N LYS A 282 -31.29 -3.52 1.66
CA LYS A 282 -31.52 -2.65 0.50
C LYS A 282 -31.78 -3.49 -0.75
N GLU A 283 -32.21 -2.82 -1.81
CA GLU A 283 -32.32 -3.41 -3.16
C GLU A 283 -30.94 -3.94 -3.58
N ASN A 284 -30.89 -5.16 -4.16
CA ASN A 284 -29.67 -5.89 -4.56
C ASN A 284 -28.74 -6.40 -3.43
N GLU A 285 -29.09 -6.25 -2.16
CA GLU A 285 -28.37 -6.90 -1.07
C GLU A 285 -28.87 -8.34 -0.84
N SER A 286 -28.00 -9.22 -0.33
CA SER A 286 -28.34 -10.62 -0.05
C SER A 286 -28.06 -11.00 1.40
N LEU A 287 -28.80 -11.97 1.92
CA LEU A 287 -28.57 -12.55 3.25
C LEU A 287 -28.11 -14.00 3.11
N ILE A 288 -26.95 -14.30 3.69
CA ILE A 288 -26.37 -15.63 3.73
C ILE A 288 -26.32 -16.10 5.18
N LEU A 289 -26.90 -17.26 5.45
CA LEU A 289 -26.78 -17.96 6.73
C LEU A 289 -25.59 -18.90 6.64
N VAL A 290 -24.72 -18.86 7.65
CA VAL A 290 -23.63 -19.82 7.83
C VAL A 290 -23.74 -20.42 9.22
N ALA A 291 -23.78 -21.74 9.31
CA ALA A 291 -23.79 -22.48 10.56
C ALA A 291 -22.63 -23.49 10.58
N GLY A 292 -22.04 -23.68 11.75
CA GLY A 292 -20.86 -24.50 11.94
C GLY A 292 -20.88 -25.26 13.26
N GLU A 293 -20.48 -26.52 13.19
CA GLU A 293 -20.24 -27.38 14.35
C GLU A 293 -18.90 -28.11 14.18
N GLY A 294 -18.17 -28.40 15.26
CA GLY A 294 -16.89 -29.11 15.19
C GLY A 294 -15.82 -28.53 16.10
N LEU A 295 -14.58 -29.00 15.92
CA LEU A 295 -13.39 -28.53 16.64
C LEU A 295 -12.88 -27.20 16.08
N TYR A 296 -13.09 -26.94 14.79
CA TYR A 296 -12.65 -25.73 14.12
C TYR A 296 -13.80 -24.73 13.95
N SER A 297 -13.56 -23.49 14.38
CA SER A 297 -14.51 -22.39 14.25
C SER A 297 -14.33 -21.65 12.93
N PHE A 298 -15.41 -21.43 12.19
CA PHE A 298 -15.40 -20.61 10.98
C PHE A 298 -15.33 -19.10 11.27
N LYS A 299 -15.54 -18.69 12.53
CA LYS A 299 -15.53 -17.28 12.95
C LYS A 299 -14.13 -16.72 13.23
N GLY A 300 -13.14 -17.58 13.47
CA GLY A 300 -11.76 -17.17 13.71
C GLY A 300 -11.43 -16.88 15.18
N SER A 301 -10.13 -16.85 15.50
CA SER A 301 -9.62 -16.67 16.87
C SER A 301 -9.51 -15.21 17.34
N GLY A 302 -9.86 -14.25 16.47
CA GLY A 302 -9.60 -12.82 16.65
C GLY A 302 -10.81 -11.93 16.40
N TYR A 303 -12.01 -12.32 16.85
CA TYR A 303 -13.20 -11.49 16.74
C TYR A 303 -13.03 -10.17 17.54
N VAL A 304 -12.59 -9.12 16.85
CA VAL A 304 -12.47 -7.74 17.35
C VAL A 304 -13.42 -6.85 16.56
N ARG A 305 -14.10 -5.90 17.23
CA ARG A 305 -14.96 -4.91 16.56
C ARG A 305 -14.15 -4.15 15.50
N GLY A 306 -14.62 -4.15 14.25
CA GLY A 306 -13.98 -3.61 13.04
C GLY A 306 -13.30 -4.66 12.15
N GLY A 307 -13.26 -5.93 12.53
CA GLY A 307 -12.50 -6.99 11.84
C GLY A 307 -13.22 -7.68 10.66
N ILE A 308 -12.45 -8.52 9.95
CA ILE A 308 -12.93 -9.44 8.90
C ILE A 308 -13.08 -10.87 9.46
N PHE A 309 -13.90 -11.68 8.80
CA PHE A 309 -13.93 -13.12 9.02
C PHE A 309 -12.83 -13.76 8.16
N ASP A 310 -11.70 -14.06 8.78
CA ASP A 310 -10.47 -14.53 8.13
C ASP A 310 -10.51 -16.01 7.71
N ARG A 311 -11.51 -16.76 8.17
CA ARG A 311 -11.67 -18.20 7.91
C ARG A 311 -12.75 -18.54 6.88
N ILE A 312 -13.51 -17.56 6.41
CA ILE A 312 -14.52 -17.78 5.37
C ILE A 312 -14.54 -16.64 4.35
N LYS A 313 -14.75 -16.98 3.08
CA LYS A 313 -14.99 -16.03 1.99
C LYS A 313 -16.03 -16.58 1.02
N VAL A 314 -16.66 -15.71 0.26
CA VAL A 314 -17.54 -16.09 -0.86
C VAL A 314 -16.76 -15.90 -2.15
N GLU A 315 -16.83 -16.87 -3.06
CA GLU A 315 -16.29 -16.78 -4.41
C GLU A 315 -17.38 -17.00 -5.46
N GLN A 316 -17.44 -16.14 -6.46
CA GLN A 316 -18.37 -16.21 -7.58
C GLN A 316 -17.68 -15.62 -8.82
N ASP A 317 -17.78 -16.33 -9.96
CA ASP A 317 -17.26 -15.89 -11.27
C ASP A 317 -15.77 -15.46 -11.26
N GLY A 318 -14.95 -16.11 -10.42
CA GLY A 318 -13.51 -15.85 -10.29
C GLY A 318 -13.14 -14.65 -9.40
N ALA A 319 -14.13 -13.91 -8.88
CA ALA A 319 -13.97 -12.90 -7.85
C ALA A 319 -14.37 -13.45 -6.47
N GLY A 320 -13.90 -12.83 -5.38
CA GLY A 320 -14.32 -13.22 -4.05
C GLY A 320 -14.10 -12.16 -2.97
N PHE A 321 -14.86 -12.26 -1.88
CA PHE A 321 -14.85 -11.30 -0.78
C PHE A 321 -14.98 -11.97 0.59
N HIS A 322 -14.40 -11.33 1.62
CA HIS A 322 -14.54 -11.74 3.02
C HIS A 322 -15.70 -11.01 3.69
N PHE A 323 -16.36 -11.69 4.62
CA PHE A 323 -17.36 -11.04 5.47
C PHE A 323 -16.71 -10.08 6.48
N ARG A 324 -17.46 -9.06 6.90
CA ARG A 324 -17.05 -8.05 7.88
C ARG A 324 -17.99 -8.07 9.08
N ASP A 325 -17.49 -7.68 10.25
CA ASP A 325 -18.25 -7.66 11.50
C ASP A 325 -19.52 -6.78 11.44
N ARG A 326 -19.44 -5.62 10.77
CA ARG A 326 -20.54 -4.67 10.59
C ARG A 326 -21.71 -5.26 9.81
N ASN A 327 -21.45 -6.28 9.00
CA ASN A 327 -22.42 -6.99 8.17
C ASN A 327 -22.78 -8.35 8.77
N HIS A 328 -22.40 -8.62 10.02
CA HIS A 328 -22.61 -9.89 10.69
C HIS A 328 -23.57 -9.75 11.87
N ARG A 329 -24.43 -10.74 12.03
CA ARG A 329 -25.30 -10.89 13.19
C ARG A 329 -25.27 -12.33 13.70
N ARG A 330 -25.17 -12.49 15.02
CA ARG A 330 -25.31 -13.81 15.66
C ARG A 330 -26.77 -14.21 15.69
N VAL A 331 -27.03 -15.48 15.36
CA VAL A 331 -28.34 -16.11 15.47
C VAL A 331 -28.25 -17.15 16.58
N GLY A 332 -29.31 -17.26 17.39
CA GLY A 332 -29.32 -18.13 18.56
C GLY A 332 -29.61 -19.59 18.23
N ASP A 333 -30.59 -19.84 17.36
CA ASP A 333 -31.00 -21.18 16.94
C ASP A 333 -31.54 -21.15 15.52
N ILE A 334 -31.59 -22.32 14.87
CA ILE A 334 -32.25 -22.51 13.58
C ILE A 334 -33.63 -23.11 13.83
N MET A 335 -34.67 -22.50 13.27
CA MET A 335 -36.07 -22.77 13.66
C MET A 335 -36.70 -24.00 12.99
N VAL A 336 -36.10 -24.54 11.93
CA VAL A 336 -36.68 -25.70 11.22
C VAL A 336 -36.58 -26.99 12.03
N ALA A 337 -37.61 -27.82 11.93
CA ALA A 337 -37.66 -29.10 12.63
C ALA A 337 -36.50 -30.03 12.21
N GLY A 338 -35.86 -30.65 13.20
CA GLY A 338 -34.75 -31.59 12.96
C GLY A 338 -33.38 -30.93 12.76
N ALA A 339 -33.27 -29.59 12.85
CA ALA A 339 -31.98 -28.92 12.82
C ALA A 339 -31.11 -29.33 14.03
N PRO A 340 -29.84 -29.69 13.85
CA PRO A 340 -28.94 -29.97 14.96
C PRO A 340 -28.59 -28.67 15.70
N LYS A 341 -28.17 -28.80 16.95
CA LYS A 341 -27.70 -27.64 17.72
C LYS A 341 -26.29 -27.26 17.29
N PHE A 342 -26.15 -26.05 16.77
CA PHE A 342 -24.87 -25.50 16.33
C PHE A 342 -24.23 -24.63 17.41
N LYS A 343 -22.94 -24.81 17.67
CA LYS A 343 -22.14 -23.86 18.47
C LYS A 343 -22.07 -22.48 17.83
N GLU A 344 -22.02 -22.43 16.49
CA GLU A 344 -21.82 -21.20 15.75
C GLU A 344 -22.87 -21.02 14.66
N ILE A 345 -23.74 -20.03 14.83
CA ILE A 345 -24.66 -19.58 13.77
C ILE A 345 -24.41 -18.10 13.51
N ALA A 346 -24.34 -17.73 12.24
CA ALA A 346 -24.05 -16.39 11.78
C ALA A 346 -24.91 -16.04 10.56
N LEU A 347 -25.49 -14.85 10.59
CA LEU A 347 -26.17 -14.23 9.47
C LEU A 347 -25.29 -13.13 8.90
N PHE A 348 -25.02 -13.18 7.61
CA PHE A 348 -24.20 -12.22 6.89
C PHE A 348 -25.01 -11.46 5.84
N THR A 349 -24.86 -10.15 5.84
CA THR A 349 -25.38 -9.26 4.79
C THR A 349 -24.31 -9.04 3.74
N VAL A 350 -24.60 -9.42 2.50
CA VAL A 350 -23.78 -9.13 1.33
C VAL A 350 -24.24 -7.80 0.74
N THR A 351 -23.35 -6.81 0.76
CA THR A 351 -23.62 -5.46 0.25
C THR A 351 -23.40 -5.40 -1.26
N GLU A 352 -24.07 -4.45 -1.92
CA GLU A 352 -24.02 -4.21 -3.38
C GLU A 352 -22.59 -4.05 -3.93
N ASP A 353 -21.68 -3.48 -3.14
CA ASP A 353 -20.26 -3.32 -3.47
C ASP A 353 -19.55 -4.63 -3.90
N ASN A 354 -20.11 -5.79 -3.54
CA ASN A 354 -19.51 -7.09 -3.82
C ASN A 354 -20.00 -7.74 -5.13
N GLN A 355 -20.89 -7.09 -5.90
CA GLN A 355 -21.43 -7.58 -7.20
C GLN A 355 -21.92 -9.04 -7.17
N PHE A 356 -22.49 -9.46 -6.04
CA PHE A 356 -22.93 -10.84 -5.82
C PHE A 356 -24.30 -11.09 -6.44
N ASN A 357 -24.41 -12.07 -7.34
CA ASN A 357 -25.68 -12.51 -7.90
C ASN A 357 -26.18 -13.78 -7.18
N PRO A 358 -27.27 -13.70 -6.40
CA PRO A 358 -27.81 -14.84 -5.65
C PRO A 358 -28.35 -15.99 -6.51
N LEU A 359 -28.66 -15.73 -7.80
CA LEU A 359 -29.22 -16.70 -8.72
C LEU A 359 -28.14 -17.57 -9.40
N ASN A 360 -26.91 -17.07 -9.45
CA ASN A 360 -25.77 -17.77 -10.01
C ASN A 360 -25.16 -18.74 -8.99
N HIS A 361 -24.32 -19.65 -9.47
CA HIS A 361 -23.55 -20.53 -8.61
C HIS A 361 -22.49 -19.72 -7.83
N TRP A 362 -22.24 -20.06 -6.58
CA TRP A 362 -21.18 -19.46 -5.76
C TRP A 362 -20.62 -20.47 -4.78
N ASN A 363 -19.41 -20.23 -4.28
CA ASN A 363 -18.73 -21.09 -3.32
C ASN A 363 -18.54 -20.34 -2.00
N LEU A 364 -19.00 -20.93 -0.89
CA LEU A 364 -18.51 -20.55 0.42
C LEU A 364 -17.18 -21.28 0.64
N THR A 365 -16.06 -20.55 0.65
CA THR A 365 -14.74 -21.12 0.86
C THR A 365 -14.38 -21.04 2.34
N LEU A 366 -14.11 -22.18 2.96
CA LEU A 366 -13.51 -22.31 4.28
C LEU A 366 -11.99 -22.27 4.16
N LEU A 367 -11.35 -21.37 4.90
CA LEU A 367 -9.90 -21.24 5.04
C LEU A 367 -9.47 -21.87 6.37
N SER A 368 -8.99 -23.11 6.31
CA SER A 368 -8.37 -23.78 7.44
C SER A 368 -6.95 -23.22 7.63
N ASN A 369 -6.64 -22.77 8.85
CA ASN A 369 -5.35 -22.18 9.17
C ASN A 369 -4.67 -22.85 10.36
N ARG A 370 -3.36 -23.06 10.26
CA ARG A 370 -2.53 -23.63 11.32
C ARG A 370 -1.32 -22.75 11.60
N ALA A 371 -1.07 -22.45 12.87
CA ALA A 371 0.04 -21.62 13.29
C ALA A 371 1.33 -22.46 13.32
N THR A 372 2.20 -22.28 12.33
CA THR A 372 3.48 -22.99 12.22
C THR A 372 4.63 -22.30 12.98
N GLY A 373 4.37 -21.13 13.56
CA GLY A 373 5.34 -20.36 14.34
C GLY A 373 4.68 -19.21 15.09
N ALA A 374 5.48 -18.41 15.80
CA ALA A 374 4.97 -17.31 16.64
C ALA A 374 4.16 -16.25 15.85
N THR A 375 4.43 -16.09 14.56
CA THR A 375 3.75 -15.12 13.67
C THR A 375 3.37 -15.72 12.31
N SER A 376 3.65 -16.99 12.05
CA SER A 376 3.39 -17.64 10.75
C SER A 376 2.16 -18.54 10.83
N LYS A 377 1.27 -18.40 9.85
CA LYS A 377 0.11 -19.28 9.65
C LYS A 377 0.16 -19.80 8.22
N GLU A 378 -0.17 -21.08 8.06
CA GLU A 378 -0.38 -21.69 6.76
C GLU A 378 -1.85 -21.97 6.56
N PHE A 379 -2.33 -21.81 5.33
CA PHE A 379 -3.74 -21.92 4.98
C PHE A 379 -4.00 -23.00 3.96
N ILE A 380 -5.16 -23.64 4.03
CA ILE A 380 -5.72 -24.46 2.97
C ILE A 380 -7.21 -24.16 2.81
N SER A 381 -7.69 -24.26 1.57
CA SER A 381 -9.05 -23.85 1.19
C SER A 381 -9.92 -25.06 0.89
N PHE A 382 -11.13 -25.07 1.42
CA PHE A 382 -12.18 -26.04 1.10
C PHE A 382 -13.41 -25.32 0.59
N ASN A 383 -13.91 -25.72 -0.58
CA ASN A 383 -15.02 -25.05 -1.24
C ASN A 383 -16.33 -25.77 -0.94
N LEU A 384 -17.33 -25.02 -0.46
CA LEU A 384 -18.71 -25.46 -0.32
C LEU A 384 -19.55 -24.78 -1.43
N PRO A 385 -19.81 -25.46 -2.55
CA PRO A 385 -20.62 -24.93 -3.64
C PRO A 385 -22.08 -24.78 -3.21
N TYR A 386 -22.71 -23.69 -3.62
CA TYR A 386 -24.13 -23.43 -3.41
C TYR A 386 -24.75 -22.81 -4.65
N ARG A 387 -25.97 -23.26 -4.98
CA ARG A 387 -26.86 -22.66 -5.97
C ARG A 387 -28.27 -22.76 -5.45
N LEU A 388 -29.06 -21.69 -5.64
CA LEU A 388 -30.47 -21.72 -5.26
C LEU A 388 -31.21 -22.79 -6.09
N PRO A 389 -31.89 -23.77 -5.44
CA PRO A 389 -32.59 -24.84 -6.15
C PRO A 389 -33.67 -24.34 -7.11
N GLU A 390 -33.87 -25.06 -8.22
CA GLU A 390 -34.82 -24.65 -9.27
C GLU A 390 -36.27 -24.50 -8.78
N HIS A 391 -36.71 -25.25 -7.77
CA HIS A 391 -38.09 -25.15 -7.26
C HIS A 391 -38.35 -23.85 -6.47
N LEU A 392 -37.28 -23.16 -6.05
CA LEU A 392 -37.33 -21.83 -5.43
C LEU A 392 -37.21 -20.70 -6.47
N LEU A 393 -37.12 -21.05 -7.75
CA LEU A 393 -37.07 -20.09 -8.85
C LEU A 393 -38.37 -20.15 -9.64
N SER A 394 -38.90 -18.99 -10.02
CA SER A 394 -40.00 -18.89 -10.98
C SER A 394 -39.43 -18.74 -12.37
N LYS A 395 -39.85 -19.61 -13.28
CA LYS A 395 -39.52 -19.53 -14.71
C LYS A 395 -40.52 -18.57 -15.36
N ARG A 396 -40.03 -17.48 -15.95
CA ARG A 396 -40.84 -16.64 -16.83
C ARG A 396 -40.31 -16.74 -18.25
N ALA A 397 -41.21 -16.75 -19.24
CA ALA A 397 -40.81 -16.75 -20.63
C ALA A 397 -39.93 -15.53 -20.90
N ASN A 398 -38.78 -15.77 -21.51
CA ASN A 398 -37.91 -14.71 -21.94
C ASN A 398 -38.56 -14.04 -23.18
N PRO A 399 -38.95 -12.76 -23.11
CA PRO A 399 -39.62 -12.09 -24.23
C PRO A 399 -38.75 -12.02 -25.49
N ASP A 400 -37.45 -12.23 -25.35
CA ASP A 400 -36.46 -12.21 -26.43
C ASP A 400 -36.18 -13.61 -27.00
N TYR A 401 -36.87 -14.65 -26.54
CA TYR A 401 -36.72 -16.03 -27.05
C TYR A 401 -37.54 -16.28 -28.31
N VAL A 402 -36.89 -16.86 -29.33
CA VAL A 402 -37.52 -17.30 -30.58
C VAL A 402 -37.26 -18.81 -30.75
N ALA A 403 -38.33 -19.60 -30.82
CA ALA A 403 -38.25 -21.05 -30.93
C ALA A 403 -37.62 -21.49 -32.28
N PRO A 404 -36.59 -22.36 -32.28
CA PRO A 404 -36.01 -22.86 -33.52
C PRO A 404 -36.90 -23.93 -34.21
N PRO A 405 -36.81 -24.12 -35.54
CA PRO A 405 -37.59 -25.12 -36.28
C PRO A 405 -37.18 -26.56 -35.89
N PRO A 406 -38.06 -27.57 -36.03
CA PRO A 406 -37.74 -28.94 -35.66
C PRO A 406 -36.66 -29.50 -36.57
N ALA A 407 -35.47 -29.75 -36.02
CA ALA A 407 -34.37 -30.36 -36.75
C ALA A 407 -34.50 -31.89 -36.76
N ALA A 408 -34.39 -32.45 -37.97
CA ALA A 408 -34.31 -33.87 -38.23
C ALA A 408 -33.11 -34.50 -37.51
N ALA A 409 -33.29 -35.76 -37.11
CA ALA A 409 -32.26 -36.60 -36.53
C ALA A 409 -31.06 -36.73 -37.47
N GLU A 410 -29.84 -36.66 -36.93
CA GLU A 410 -28.79 -37.66 -37.18
C GLU A 410 -27.53 -37.45 -36.31
N ASN A 411 -27.21 -38.53 -35.59
CA ASN A 411 -25.90 -39.10 -35.27
C ASN A 411 -24.87 -38.26 -34.47
N SER A 412 -25.01 -38.38 -33.16
CA SER A 412 -23.94 -38.28 -32.18
C SER A 412 -23.08 -39.55 -32.19
N ALA A 413 -21.84 -39.45 -32.66
CA ALA A 413 -20.76 -40.30 -32.23
C ALA A 413 -19.45 -39.51 -32.21
N GLU A 414 -18.75 -39.65 -31.08
CA GLU A 414 -17.32 -39.39 -30.92
C GLU A 414 -16.88 -37.94 -30.67
N LYS A 415 -16.93 -37.56 -29.38
CA LYS A 415 -15.96 -36.67 -28.72
C LYS A 415 -16.07 -36.83 -27.20
N THR A 416 -15.72 -38.02 -26.74
CA THR A 416 -15.25 -38.22 -25.37
C THR A 416 -13.75 -37.92 -25.37
N GLU A 417 -13.24 -37.35 -24.27
CA GLU A 417 -11.82 -37.06 -23.99
C GLU A 417 -11.26 -35.68 -24.38
N VAL A 418 -11.78 -34.59 -23.79
CA VAL A 418 -10.93 -33.48 -23.29
C VAL A 418 -11.63 -32.79 -22.11
N SER A 419 -11.72 -33.44 -20.94
CA SER A 419 -12.22 -32.81 -19.70
C SER A 419 -11.31 -33.09 -18.50
N ALA A 420 -9.98 -33.05 -18.71
CA ALA A 420 -9.00 -33.32 -17.67
C ALA A 420 -8.00 -32.17 -17.40
N ALA A 421 -8.21 -30.95 -17.91
CA ALA A 421 -7.19 -29.89 -17.84
C ALA A 421 -7.60 -28.59 -17.13
N GLN A 422 -8.68 -28.56 -16.34
CA GLN A 422 -9.15 -27.33 -15.68
C GLN A 422 -8.88 -27.22 -14.16
N ASN A 423 -8.20 -28.20 -13.53
CA ASN A 423 -7.88 -28.16 -12.09
C ASN A 423 -6.47 -27.63 -11.74
N THR A 424 -5.83 -26.86 -12.63
CA THR A 424 -4.46 -26.34 -12.40
C THR A 424 -4.35 -24.81 -12.33
N ALA A 425 -5.46 -24.08 -12.10
CA ALA A 425 -5.42 -22.61 -12.09
C ALA A 425 -5.12 -21.99 -10.71
N SER A 426 -5.28 -22.70 -9.59
CA SER A 426 -5.09 -22.15 -8.24
C SER A 426 -3.65 -22.23 -7.72
N VAL A 427 -2.78 -23.07 -8.31
CA VAL A 427 -1.36 -23.19 -7.92
C VAL A 427 -0.48 -22.14 -8.64
N GLN A 428 -0.94 -21.58 -9.77
CA GLN A 428 -0.15 -20.65 -10.57
C GLN A 428 -0.07 -19.23 -9.98
N GLN A 429 -1.01 -18.82 -9.12
CA GLN A 429 -1.17 -17.43 -8.67
C GLN A 429 -0.04 -16.96 -7.74
N GLU A 430 0.44 -17.82 -6.82
CA GLU A 430 1.64 -17.54 -5.98
C GLU A 430 2.93 -17.52 -6.81
N SER A 431 2.98 -18.28 -7.90
CA SER A 431 4.19 -18.42 -8.72
C SER A 431 4.50 -17.18 -9.57
N ILE A 432 3.48 -16.40 -9.98
CA ILE A 432 3.65 -15.23 -10.85
C ILE A 432 4.13 -14.01 -10.04
N GLN A 433 3.50 -13.71 -8.90
CA GLN A 433 3.94 -12.62 -8.02
C GLN A 433 5.36 -12.86 -7.47
N ALA A 434 5.69 -14.10 -7.08
CA ALA A 434 7.04 -14.46 -6.66
C ALA A 434 8.08 -14.37 -7.79
N LYS A 435 7.70 -14.70 -9.04
CA LYS A 435 8.55 -14.51 -10.23
C LYS A 435 8.77 -13.01 -10.54
N ILE A 436 7.73 -12.19 -10.44
CA ILE A 436 7.82 -10.73 -10.67
C ILE A 436 8.70 -10.05 -9.61
N ALA A 437 8.54 -10.41 -8.34
CA ALA A 437 9.41 -9.92 -7.26
C ALA A 437 10.86 -10.35 -7.50
N ARG A 438 11.09 -11.61 -7.89
CA ARG A 438 12.44 -12.11 -8.21
C ARG A 438 13.06 -11.34 -9.39
N ASP A 439 12.30 -11.09 -10.45
CA ASP A 439 12.74 -10.32 -11.61
C ASP A 439 13.05 -8.85 -11.27
N ALA A 440 12.24 -8.22 -10.41
CA ALA A 440 12.47 -6.84 -9.96
C ALA A 440 13.78 -6.68 -9.18
N TRP A 441 14.13 -7.67 -8.35
CA TRP A 441 15.38 -7.69 -7.59
C TRP A 441 16.60 -8.03 -8.46
N GLN A 442 16.44 -8.94 -9.42
CA GLN A 442 17.52 -9.30 -10.36
C GLN A 442 17.86 -8.13 -11.30
N ARG A 443 16.88 -7.39 -11.80
CA ARG A 443 17.14 -6.25 -12.69
C ARG A 443 17.78 -5.05 -11.97
N LYS A 444 17.58 -4.91 -10.65
CA LYS A 444 18.11 -3.80 -9.83
C LYS A 444 19.38 -4.16 -9.04
N THR A 445 20.03 -5.30 -9.29
CA THR A 445 21.17 -5.78 -8.48
C THR A 445 22.32 -4.77 -8.36
N VAL A 446 22.65 -4.04 -9.43
CA VAL A 446 23.68 -2.99 -9.38
C VAL A 446 23.29 -1.85 -8.43
N HIS A 447 22.04 -1.40 -8.49
CA HIS A 447 21.53 -0.35 -7.60
C HIS A 447 21.49 -0.83 -6.14
N ILE A 448 21.15 -2.11 -5.92
CA ILE A 448 21.20 -2.74 -4.59
C ILE A 448 22.62 -2.74 -4.03
N ALA A 449 23.62 -3.11 -4.83
CA ALA A 449 25.02 -3.13 -4.41
C ALA A 449 25.53 -1.73 -4.04
N ILE A 450 25.21 -0.71 -4.86
CA ILE A 450 25.60 0.68 -4.61
C ILE A 450 24.95 1.20 -3.32
N LEU A 451 23.64 1.01 -3.16
CA LEU A 451 22.93 1.45 -1.95
C LEU A 451 23.43 0.72 -0.70
N SER A 452 23.65 -0.59 -0.78
CA SER A 452 24.21 -1.39 0.32
C SER A 452 25.59 -0.87 0.73
N THR A 453 26.45 -0.54 -0.24
CA THR A 453 27.77 0.04 0.03
C THR A 453 27.65 1.40 0.73
N ALA A 454 26.72 2.26 0.29
CA ALA A 454 26.47 3.55 0.92
C ALA A 454 25.89 3.43 2.34
N LEU A 455 25.08 2.41 2.61
CA LEU A 455 24.56 2.11 3.94
C LEU A 455 25.65 1.56 4.87
N VAL A 456 26.49 0.65 4.39
CA VAL A 456 27.66 0.16 5.14
C VAL A 456 28.63 1.29 5.46
N LEU A 457 28.89 2.19 4.51
CA LEU A 457 29.70 3.38 4.74
C LEU A 457 29.09 4.27 5.83
N LEU A 458 27.76 4.47 5.81
CA LEU A 458 27.07 5.26 6.84
C LEU A 458 27.20 4.62 8.23
N ILE A 459 27.01 3.30 8.32
CA ILE A 459 27.21 2.55 9.56
C ILE A 459 28.65 2.72 10.06
N ALA A 460 29.64 2.62 9.17
CA ALA A 460 31.05 2.84 9.52
C ALA A 460 31.30 4.27 10.02
N ILE A 461 30.70 5.29 9.40
CA ILE A 461 30.80 6.69 9.88
C ILE A 461 30.29 6.82 11.32
N PHE A 462 29.18 6.16 11.64
CA PHE A 462 28.62 6.20 12.99
C PHE A 462 29.43 5.38 14.00
N MET A 463 29.92 4.19 13.62
CA MET A 463 30.75 3.35 14.49
C MET A 463 32.10 3.99 14.80
N PHE A 464 32.72 4.65 13.82
CA PHE A 464 34.03 5.31 13.96
C PHE A 464 33.93 6.83 14.09
N GLN A 465 32.79 7.34 14.58
CA GLN A 465 32.50 8.79 14.63
C GLN A 465 33.59 9.62 15.32
N ASP A 466 34.27 9.07 16.35
CA ASP A 466 35.33 9.78 17.09
C ASP A 466 36.53 10.08 16.19
N TRP A 467 36.92 9.10 15.37
CA TRP A 467 38.04 9.23 14.44
C TRP A 467 37.73 10.25 13.34
N PHE A 468 36.52 10.20 12.78
CA PHE A 468 36.07 11.19 11.79
C PHE A 468 35.97 12.58 12.40
N ALA A 469 35.44 12.71 13.62
CA ALA A 469 35.24 13.98 14.31
C ALA A 469 36.56 14.71 14.62
N GLN A 470 37.66 13.99 14.86
CA GLN A 470 38.99 14.58 15.04
C GLN A 470 39.52 15.25 13.76
N HIS A 471 39.13 14.78 12.59
CA HIS A 471 39.59 15.28 11.29
C HIS A 471 38.55 16.20 10.63
N GLN A 472 38.38 17.41 11.18
CA GLN A 472 37.32 18.35 10.78
C GLN A 472 37.17 18.56 9.26
N VAL A 473 38.26 18.81 8.53
CA VAL A 473 38.20 19.11 7.09
C VAL A 473 37.74 17.89 6.31
N PHE A 474 38.25 16.72 6.68
CA PHE A 474 37.88 15.45 6.06
C PHE A 474 36.41 15.13 6.34
N TYR A 475 35.95 15.24 7.59
CA TYR A 475 34.55 15.04 7.95
C TYR A 475 33.60 15.96 7.16
N LYS A 476 33.92 17.27 7.07
CA LYS A 476 33.09 18.22 6.31
C LYS A 476 32.99 17.85 4.83
N ARG A 477 34.09 17.43 4.20
CA ARG A 477 34.09 16.97 2.80
C ARG A 477 33.30 15.69 2.62
N LEU A 478 33.50 14.71 3.51
CA LEU A 478 32.79 13.44 3.51
C LEU A 478 31.27 13.64 3.67
N ARG A 479 30.86 14.50 4.60
CA ARG A 479 29.46 14.85 4.82
C ARG A 479 28.83 15.46 3.57
N ILE A 480 29.48 16.45 2.96
CA ILE A 480 28.97 17.08 1.74
C ILE A 480 28.89 16.06 0.60
N ALA A 481 29.90 15.21 0.43
CA ALA A 481 29.89 14.15 -0.58
C ALA A 481 28.72 13.16 -0.37
N TYR A 482 28.48 12.73 0.87
CA TYR A 482 27.36 11.83 1.20
C TYR A 482 25.99 12.49 0.95
N LEU A 483 25.83 13.76 1.32
CA LEU A 483 24.60 14.51 1.06
C LEU A 483 24.37 14.71 -0.44
N CYS A 484 25.43 14.98 -1.22
CA CYS A 484 25.34 15.04 -2.68
C CYS A 484 24.92 13.69 -3.26
N PHE A 485 25.52 12.59 -2.80
CA PHE A 485 25.11 11.25 -3.21
C PHE A 485 23.64 10.97 -2.89
N THR A 486 23.20 11.31 -1.67
CA THR A 486 21.81 11.13 -1.24
C THR A 486 20.85 11.97 -2.08
N LEU A 487 21.19 13.21 -2.38
CA LEU A 487 20.35 14.09 -3.19
C LEU A 487 20.27 13.64 -4.66
N PHE A 488 21.42 13.44 -5.31
CA PHE A 488 21.47 13.22 -6.75
C PHE A 488 21.23 11.76 -7.14
N TRP A 489 21.77 10.81 -6.38
CA TRP A 489 21.64 9.38 -6.67
C TRP A 489 20.37 8.79 -6.06
N ILE A 490 20.21 8.86 -4.75
CA ILE A 490 19.04 8.27 -4.06
C ILE A 490 17.76 9.03 -4.44
N GLY A 491 17.76 10.35 -4.28
CA GLY A 491 16.60 11.19 -4.61
C GLY A 491 16.41 11.40 -6.11
N GLY A 492 17.42 11.95 -6.79
CA GLY A 492 17.30 12.39 -8.18
C GLY A 492 17.25 11.27 -9.20
N TYR A 493 18.08 10.24 -9.07
CA TYR A 493 18.15 9.13 -10.03
C TYR A 493 17.15 8.02 -9.69
N LEU A 494 17.17 7.52 -8.45
CA LEU A 494 16.28 6.42 -8.04
C LEU A 494 14.86 6.86 -7.66
N GLY A 495 14.65 8.13 -7.30
CA GLY A 495 13.35 8.59 -6.77
C GLY A 495 13.00 8.01 -5.40
N ALA A 496 13.99 7.43 -4.69
CA ALA A 496 13.78 6.70 -3.45
C ALA A 496 13.71 7.68 -2.27
N GLN A 497 12.50 8.09 -1.90
CA GLN A 497 12.25 9.03 -0.83
C GLN A 497 11.17 8.47 0.11
N LEU A 498 11.51 8.31 1.39
CA LEU A 498 10.49 7.97 2.38
C LEU A 498 9.58 9.17 2.62
N SER A 499 8.29 8.88 2.80
CA SER A 499 7.19 9.82 3.02
C SER A 499 6.37 9.36 4.23
N VAL A 500 5.59 10.27 4.84
CA VAL A 500 4.59 9.90 5.85
C VAL A 500 3.62 8.85 5.35
N VAL A 501 3.27 8.85 4.05
CA VAL A 501 2.37 7.86 3.45
C VAL A 501 2.88 6.45 3.70
N ASN A 502 4.18 6.20 3.52
CA ASN A 502 4.74 4.87 3.77
C ASN A 502 4.52 4.40 5.22
N VAL A 503 4.61 5.33 6.19
CA VAL A 503 4.35 5.02 7.60
C VAL A 503 2.87 4.75 7.84
N LEU A 504 1.98 5.53 7.21
CA LEU A 504 0.53 5.33 7.29
C LEU A 504 0.12 3.99 6.65
N THR A 505 0.62 3.68 5.45
CA THR A 505 0.40 2.40 4.76
C THR A 505 0.91 1.23 5.59
N PHE A 506 2.11 1.32 6.17
CA PHE A 506 2.64 0.29 7.06
C PHE A 506 1.76 0.09 8.30
N THR A 507 1.35 1.18 8.95
CA THR A 507 0.50 1.10 10.15
C THR A 507 -0.88 0.55 9.81
N ASN A 508 -1.46 0.96 8.68
CA ASN A 508 -2.75 0.46 8.23
C ASN A 508 -2.69 -1.02 7.82
N SER A 509 -1.60 -1.46 7.19
CA SER A 509 -1.36 -2.88 6.88
C SER A 509 -1.23 -3.72 8.15
N LEU A 510 -0.53 -3.22 9.19
CA LEU A 510 -0.50 -3.91 10.49
C LEU A 510 -1.89 -4.08 11.13
N ILE A 511 -2.79 -3.11 10.92
CA ILE A 511 -4.15 -3.15 11.46
C ILE A 511 -5.07 -4.05 10.60
N SER A 512 -4.90 -4.03 9.28
CA SER A 512 -5.84 -4.64 8.31
C SER A 512 -5.44 -6.04 7.83
N GLY A 513 -4.23 -6.51 8.16
CA GLY A 513 -3.64 -7.74 7.63
C GLY A 513 -2.29 -7.43 6.99
N PHE A 514 -1.22 -8.03 7.52
CA PHE A 514 0.14 -7.71 7.10
C PHE A 514 0.57 -8.57 5.90
N ASP A 515 0.79 -7.92 4.75
CA ASP A 515 1.23 -8.56 3.51
C ASP A 515 2.65 -8.10 3.12
N TRP A 516 3.62 -9.01 3.14
CA TRP A 516 5.01 -8.74 2.74
C TRP A 516 5.16 -8.38 1.26
N SER A 517 4.22 -8.81 0.42
CA SER A 517 4.27 -8.65 -1.03
C SER A 517 4.40 -7.18 -1.45
N TYR A 518 3.64 -6.27 -0.81
CA TYR A 518 3.67 -4.84 -1.13
C TYR A 518 5.00 -4.16 -0.80
N PHE A 519 5.63 -4.54 0.32
CA PHE A 519 6.90 -3.96 0.74
C PHE A 519 8.08 -4.45 -0.12
N LEU A 520 8.01 -5.68 -0.60
CA LEU A 520 9.08 -6.31 -1.40
C LEU A 520 9.10 -5.86 -2.87
N MET A 521 8.07 -5.14 -3.33
CA MET A 521 7.97 -4.73 -4.74
C MET A 521 8.95 -3.61 -5.13
N ASP A 522 9.33 -2.72 -4.19
CA ASP A 522 10.41 -1.74 -4.41
C ASP A 522 11.61 -2.02 -3.49
N PRO A 523 12.64 -2.72 -3.99
CA PRO A 523 13.81 -3.09 -3.18
C PRO A 523 14.55 -1.87 -2.62
N MET A 524 14.49 -0.70 -3.29
CA MET A 524 15.19 0.50 -2.83
C MET A 524 14.51 1.09 -1.59
N ILE A 525 13.20 1.30 -1.67
CA ILE A 525 12.39 1.81 -0.56
C ILE A 525 12.43 0.83 0.61
N PHE A 526 12.37 -0.47 0.33
CA PHE A 526 12.47 -1.52 1.34
C PHE A 526 13.80 -1.46 2.11
N MET A 527 14.94 -1.41 1.40
CA MET A 527 16.25 -1.28 2.06
C MET A 527 16.37 0.02 2.87
N LEU A 528 15.86 1.14 2.35
CA LEU A 528 15.83 2.41 3.09
C LEU A 528 14.94 2.31 4.34
N TRP A 529 13.83 1.58 4.28
CA TRP A 529 12.97 1.30 5.43
C TRP A 529 13.71 0.49 6.49
N CYS A 530 14.35 -0.62 6.10
CA CYS A 530 15.15 -1.44 7.00
C CYS A 530 16.30 -0.62 7.63
N ALA A 531 17.02 0.16 6.82
CA ALA A 531 18.08 1.03 7.29
C ALA A 531 17.56 2.13 8.24
N THR A 532 16.37 2.67 7.98
CA THR A 532 15.73 3.68 8.83
C THR A 532 15.26 3.06 10.15
N ALA A 533 14.67 1.87 10.13
CA ALA A 533 14.23 1.16 11.33
C ALA A 533 15.43 0.78 12.22
N PHE A 534 16.48 0.18 11.63
CA PHE A 534 17.72 -0.16 12.34
C PHE A 534 18.45 1.09 12.84
N GLY A 535 18.53 2.13 12.00
CA GLY A 535 19.11 3.42 12.34
C GLY A 535 18.36 4.11 13.47
N ALA A 536 17.02 4.07 13.48
CA ALA A 536 16.20 4.64 14.54
C ALA A 536 16.46 3.96 15.90
N LEU A 537 16.68 2.64 15.90
CA LEU A 537 16.93 1.85 17.10
C LEU A 537 18.32 2.08 17.70
N LEU A 538 19.35 2.28 16.87
CA LEU A 538 20.74 2.48 17.33
C LEU A 538 21.14 3.95 17.46
N TRP A 539 20.74 4.79 16.51
CA TRP A 539 21.17 6.18 16.32
C TRP A 539 19.99 7.15 16.22
N ASN A 540 18.80 6.77 16.71
CA ASN A 540 17.61 7.63 16.67
C ASN A 540 17.27 8.02 15.20
N ARG A 541 16.24 8.84 14.96
CA ARG A 541 15.82 9.30 13.62
C ARG A 541 16.91 10.04 12.85
N GLY A 542 18.01 10.41 13.51
CA GLY A 542 19.11 11.18 12.92
C GLY A 542 19.83 10.45 11.78
N ALA A 543 19.91 9.12 11.83
CA ALA A 543 20.45 8.32 10.72
C ALA A 543 19.71 8.61 9.40
N PHE A 544 18.37 8.64 9.44
CA PHE A 544 17.58 8.94 8.25
C PHE A 544 17.51 10.45 7.95
N CYS A 545 16.99 11.25 8.88
CA CYS A 545 16.74 12.68 8.66
C CYS A 545 18.01 13.50 8.40
N GLY A 546 19.15 13.05 8.94
CA GLY A 546 20.45 13.71 8.81
C GLY A 546 21.24 13.30 7.57
N TRP A 547 21.18 12.02 7.18
CA TRP A 547 22.07 11.44 6.16
C TRP A 547 21.34 10.85 4.97
N LEU A 548 20.29 10.05 5.18
CA LEU A 548 19.62 9.30 4.10
C LEU A 548 18.46 10.04 3.43
N CYS A 549 17.94 11.13 4.01
CA CYS A 549 16.79 11.86 3.46
C CYS A 549 17.22 12.83 2.33
N PRO A 550 16.83 12.59 1.06
CA PRO A 550 17.17 13.47 -0.06
C PRO A 550 16.69 14.92 0.12
N PHE A 551 15.46 15.13 0.58
CA PHE A 551 14.94 16.49 0.82
C PHE A 551 15.66 17.21 1.97
N GLY A 552 16.12 16.47 2.98
CA GLY A 552 16.97 17.01 4.04
C GLY A 552 18.34 17.44 3.50
N ALA A 553 18.94 16.60 2.65
CA ALA A 553 20.19 16.92 1.95
C ALA A 553 20.04 18.14 1.04
N LEU A 554 18.92 18.26 0.31
CA LEU A 554 18.62 19.43 -0.52
C LEU A 554 18.62 20.73 0.31
N GLN A 555 17.93 20.76 1.45
CA GLN A 555 17.90 21.93 2.32
C GLN A 555 19.27 22.27 2.93
N GLU A 556 20.05 21.26 3.32
CA GLU A 556 21.39 21.50 3.88
C GLU A 556 22.37 22.03 2.83
N LEU A 557 22.37 21.43 1.64
CA LEU A 557 23.25 21.85 0.54
C LEU A 557 22.89 23.24 0.01
N THR A 558 21.61 23.54 -0.19
CA THR A 558 21.18 24.89 -0.64
C THR A 558 21.48 25.95 0.41
N ASN A 559 21.30 25.65 1.69
CA ASN A 559 21.68 26.57 2.78
C ASN A 559 23.21 26.75 2.88
N ALA A 560 24.00 25.69 2.69
CA ALA A 560 25.47 25.80 2.66
C ALA A 560 25.94 26.70 1.50
N VAL A 561 25.30 26.59 0.34
CA VAL A 561 25.53 27.49 -0.80
C VAL A 561 25.11 28.93 -0.45
N ALA A 562 23.93 29.12 0.17
CA ALA A 562 23.46 30.45 0.61
C ALA A 562 24.43 31.12 1.60
N LYS A 563 24.94 30.38 2.58
CA LYS A 563 25.98 30.86 3.52
C LYS A 563 27.26 31.26 2.79
N LYS A 564 27.66 30.51 1.75
CA LYS A 564 28.82 30.84 0.92
C LYS A 564 28.62 32.14 0.13
N PHE A 565 27.40 32.45 -0.28
CA PHE A 565 27.01 33.72 -0.91
C PHE A 565 26.70 34.85 0.08
N GLY A 566 26.93 34.64 1.39
CA GLY A 566 26.77 35.69 2.41
C GLY A 566 25.33 35.92 2.89
N VAL A 567 24.40 35.00 2.63
CA VAL A 567 23.01 35.10 3.13
C VAL A 567 22.99 34.99 4.66
N LYS A 568 22.47 36.03 5.32
CA LYS A 568 22.37 36.10 6.79
C LYS A 568 21.39 35.03 7.30
N GLN A 569 21.85 34.24 8.26
CA GLN A 569 21.05 33.18 8.89
C GLN A 569 20.22 33.74 10.05
N ILE A 570 18.93 33.42 10.07
CA ILE A 570 17.98 33.89 11.10
C ILE A 570 17.74 32.77 12.11
N LYS A 571 17.94 33.06 13.40
CA LYS A 571 17.63 32.16 14.51
C LYS A 571 16.46 32.70 15.31
N PHE A 572 15.53 31.82 15.67
CA PHE A 572 14.39 32.22 16.50
C PHE A 572 14.74 32.18 17.99
N PRO A 573 14.07 33.00 18.82
CA PRO A 573 14.10 32.81 20.25
C PRO A 573 13.63 31.40 20.64
N PHE A 574 14.26 30.78 21.63
CA PHE A 574 14.02 29.38 22.01
C PHE A 574 12.54 29.04 22.22
N ARG A 575 11.78 29.91 22.92
CA ARG A 575 10.33 29.73 23.16
C ARG A 575 9.50 29.66 21.87
N VAL A 576 9.91 30.39 20.84
CA VAL A 576 9.23 30.40 19.54
C VAL A 576 9.60 29.11 18.80
N HIS A 577 10.89 28.76 18.76
CA HIS A 577 11.35 27.51 18.18
C HIS A 577 10.62 26.29 18.76
N GLU A 578 10.53 26.17 20.08
CA GLU A 578 9.93 25.03 20.76
C GLU A 578 8.46 24.85 20.34
N ARG A 579 7.69 25.94 20.29
CA ARG A 579 6.28 25.92 19.85
C ARG A 579 6.12 25.60 18.38
N LEU A 580 6.95 26.17 17.50
CA LEU A 580 6.87 25.85 16.07
C LEU A 580 7.24 24.38 15.82
N THR A 581 8.09 23.79 16.65
CA THR A 581 8.47 22.38 16.52
C THR A 581 7.30 21.44 16.85
N ALA A 582 6.34 21.88 17.66
CA ALA A 582 5.11 21.12 17.91
C ALA A 582 4.23 20.98 16.66
N LEU A 583 4.31 21.92 15.71
CA LEU A 583 3.42 21.98 14.54
C LEU A 583 3.48 20.71 13.68
N LYS A 584 4.68 20.18 13.39
CA LYS A 584 4.81 18.91 12.64
C LYS A 584 4.18 17.71 13.34
N TYR A 585 4.14 17.69 14.68
CA TYR A 585 3.48 16.61 15.43
C TYR A 585 1.96 16.73 15.30
N ILE A 586 1.42 17.96 15.31
CA ILE A 586 0.01 18.21 15.05
C ILE A 586 -0.36 17.77 13.63
N ILE A 587 0.43 18.17 12.62
CA ILE A 587 0.21 17.75 11.22
C ILE A 587 0.21 16.22 11.12
N PHE A 588 1.20 15.56 11.72
CA PHE A 588 1.27 14.09 11.71
C PHE A 588 0.05 13.45 12.39
N LEU A 589 -0.37 13.92 13.57
CA LEU A 589 -1.53 13.36 14.27
C LEU A 589 -2.84 13.55 13.48
N LEU A 590 -3.00 14.68 12.80
CA LEU A 590 -4.15 14.89 11.92
C LEU A 590 -4.13 13.93 10.73
N LEU A 591 -3.00 13.81 10.02
CA LEU A 591 -2.85 12.87 8.90
C LEU A 591 -3.09 11.43 9.34
N PHE A 592 -2.55 11.05 10.50
CA PHE A 592 -2.78 9.73 11.09
C PHE A 592 -4.26 9.51 11.41
N GLY A 593 -4.94 10.48 12.05
CA GLY A 593 -6.37 10.40 12.33
C GLY A 593 -7.22 10.24 11.07
N PHE A 594 -6.94 11.01 10.02
CA PHE A 594 -7.62 10.85 8.73
C PHE A 594 -7.32 9.50 8.07
N SER A 595 -6.10 8.97 8.21
CA SER A 595 -5.72 7.68 7.63
C SER A 595 -6.49 6.50 8.20
N LEU A 596 -6.94 6.59 9.45
CA LEU A 596 -7.79 5.58 10.08
C LEU A 596 -9.24 5.63 9.57
N TYR A 597 -9.67 6.76 8.98
CA TYR A 597 -11.00 6.93 8.41
C TYR A 597 -11.02 6.60 6.91
N ASP A 598 -10.16 7.27 6.13
CA ASP A 598 -10.01 7.05 4.70
C ASP A 598 -8.53 7.26 4.30
N LEU A 599 -7.90 6.17 3.84
CA LEU A 599 -6.51 6.20 3.39
C LEU A 599 -6.32 7.16 2.20
N GLY A 600 -7.29 7.24 1.29
CA GLY A 600 -7.19 8.11 0.11
C GLY A 600 -7.22 9.60 0.48
N LEU A 601 -8.05 9.96 1.46
CA LEU A 601 -8.07 11.33 1.99
C LEU A 601 -6.75 11.68 2.69
N ALA A 602 -6.19 10.76 3.48
CA ALA A 602 -4.91 10.97 4.15
C ALA A 602 -3.74 11.12 3.16
N GLU A 603 -3.75 10.38 2.06
CA GLU A 603 -2.77 10.54 0.98
C GLU A 603 -2.88 11.91 0.30
N HIS A 604 -4.10 12.37 -0.01
CA HIS A 604 -4.32 13.70 -0.57
C HIS A 604 -3.86 14.80 0.38
N LEU A 605 -4.13 14.67 1.68
CA LEU A 605 -3.65 15.62 2.69
C LEU A 605 -2.13 15.53 2.92
N SER A 606 -1.52 14.38 2.65
CA SER A 606 -0.06 14.18 2.73
C SER A 606 0.72 14.94 1.66
N GLU A 607 0.04 15.62 0.72
CA GLU A 607 0.65 16.56 -0.22
C GLU A 607 1.25 17.81 0.44
N VAL A 608 1.02 18.00 1.75
CA VAL A 608 1.81 18.90 2.59
C VAL A 608 3.31 18.57 2.57
N GLU A 609 3.69 17.36 2.16
CA GLU A 609 5.07 16.97 1.92
C GLU A 609 5.59 17.45 0.55
N PRO A 610 6.58 18.37 0.50
CA PRO A 610 7.16 18.84 -0.75
C PRO A 610 8.03 17.78 -1.43
N PHE A 611 8.20 16.60 -0.82
CA PHE A 611 9.01 15.47 -1.29
C PHE A 611 8.61 15.02 -2.70
N LYS A 612 7.30 14.87 -2.90
CA LYS A 612 6.68 14.51 -4.19
C LYS A 612 7.10 15.51 -5.27
N THR A 613 6.85 16.80 -5.04
CA THR A 613 7.14 17.86 -6.01
C THR A 613 8.64 18.03 -6.28
N SER A 614 9.46 18.03 -5.24
CA SER A 614 10.88 18.42 -5.35
C SER A 614 11.83 17.27 -5.71
N ILE A 615 11.58 16.06 -5.22
CA ILE A 615 12.46 14.89 -5.41
C ILE A 615 11.89 13.96 -6.47
N ILE A 616 10.67 13.45 -6.26
CA ILE A 616 10.08 12.41 -7.13
C ILE A 616 9.78 12.98 -8.52
N LEU A 617 9.13 14.16 -8.58
CA LEU A 617 8.67 14.77 -9.83
C LEU A 617 9.61 15.83 -10.40
N LYS A 618 10.70 16.17 -9.70
CA LYS A 618 11.70 17.14 -10.17
C LYS A 618 11.09 18.47 -10.65
N PHE A 619 10.11 18.98 -9.89
CA PHE A 619 9.33 20.19 -10.16
C PHE A 619 8.43 20.14 -11.41
N GLN A 620 8.21 18.97 -12.02
CA GLN A 620 7.25 18.77 -13.11
C GLN A 620 5.83 18.54 -12.55
N ARG A 621 5.26 19.54 -11.88
CA ARG A 621 3.92 19.47 -11.28
C ARG A 621 3.15 20.78 -11.51
N ALA A 622 1.84 20.77 -11.29
CA ALA A 622 1.01 21.97 -11.33
C ALA A 622 1.60 23.09 -10.46
N TRP A 623 1.47 24.33 -10.95
CA TRP A 623 2.17 25.49 -10.42
C TRP A 623 1.98 25.75 -8.91
N PRO A 624 0.82 25.49 -8.26
CA PRO A 624 0.66 25.77 -6.83
C PRO A 624 1.59 24.91 -5.97
N TYR A 625 1.78 23.64 -6.34
CA TYR A 625 2.67 22.72 -5.62
C TYR A 625 4.13 23.08 -5.80
N VAL A 626 4.51 23.51 -7.01
CA VAL A 626 5.86 23.98 -7.32
C VAL A 626 6.15 25.26 -6.53
N ALA A 627 5.22 26.23 -6.54
CA ALA A 627 5.33 27.46 -5.77
C ALA A 627 5.48 27.17 -4.28
N PHE A 628 4.65 26.28 -3.73
CA PHE A 628 4.75 25.86 -2.32
C PHE A 628 6.13 25.28 -1.98
N ALA A 629 6.63 24.34 -2.77
CA ALA A 629 7.95 23.75 -2.55
C ALA A 629 9.08 24.78 -2.66
N LEU A 630 9.02 25.68 -3.64
CA LEU A 630 10.01 26.75 -3.82
C LEU A 630 9.99 27.76 -2.68
N ILE A 631 8.81 28.13 -2.16
CA ILE A 631 8.68 29.02 -1.00
C ILE A 631 9.34 28.37 0.23
N LEU A 632 9.08 27.09 0.49
CA LEU A 632 9.70 26.37 1.60
C LEU A 632 11.24 26.31 1.46
N LEU A 633 11.75 26.06 0.25
CA LEU A 633 13.18 26.07 -0.02
C LEU A 633 13.78 27.47 0.13
N ALA A 634 13.08 28.52 -0.33
CA ALA A 634 13.50 29.90 -0.19
C ALA A 634 13.60 30.32 1.28
N ILE A 635 12.62 29.96 2.11
CA ILE A 635 12.70 30.16 3.57
C ILE A 635 13.88 29.37 4.15
N GLY A 636 14.13 28.16 3.63
CA GLY A 636 15.28 27.31 3.96
C GLY A 636 16.67 27.95 3.73
N LEU A 637 16.77 28.95 2.84
CA LEU A 637 18.02 29.68 2.61
C LEU A 637 18.39 30.59 3.79
N PHE A 638 17.37 31.13 4.49
CA PHE A 638 17.54 31.98 5.67
C PHE A 638 17.52 31.20 6.98
N ILE A 639 16.74 30.13 7.03
CA ILE A 639 16.59 29.26 8.20
C ILE A 639 16.94 27.84 7.79
N GLU A 640 18.11 27.38 8.23
CA GLU A 640 18.60 26.05 7.89
C GLU A 640 17.58 24.95 8.25
N ARG A 641 17.27 24.09 7.26
CA ARG A 641 16.33 22.96 7.38
C ARG A 641 14.93 23.34 7.91
N PHE A 642 14.40 24.51 7.52
CA PHE A 642 13.10 25.04 7.96
C PHE A 642 11.95 24.01 7.91
N TYR A 643 11.76 23.34 6.78
CA TYR A 643 10.67 22.38 6.62
C TYR A 643 10.83 21.17 7.54
N CYS A 644 12.04 20.59 7.57
CA CYS A 644 12.35 19.43 8.43
C CYS A 644 12.18 19.74 9.92
N ARG A 645 12.41 20.99 10.32
CA ARG A 645 12.31 21.45 11.70
C ARG A 645 10.86 21.64 12.16
N TYR A 646 10.00 22.21 11.30
CA TYR A 646 8.69 22.71 11.74
C TYR A 646 7.47 22.07 11.08
N LEU A 647 7.57 21.54 9.86
CA LEU A 647 6.41 21.06 9.11
C LEU A 647 6.44 19.57 8.76
N CYS A 648 7.61 18.94 8.75
CA CYS A 648 7.80 17.56 8.25
C CYS A 648 7.08 16.50 9.11
N PRO A 649 5.96 15.91 8.63
CA PRO A 649 5.21 14.92 9.39
C PRO A 649 5.95 13.58 9.47
N LEU A 650 6.69 13.18 8.42
CA LEU A 650 7.59 12.03 8.49
C LEU A 650 8.62 12.15 9.62
N GLY A 651 9.18 13.35 9.82
CA GLY A 651 10.14 13.60 10.90
C GLY A 651 9.51 13.45 12.30
N ALA A 652 8.23 13.80 12.43
CA ALA A 652 7.45 13.57 13.66
C ALA A 652 7.15 12.09 13.87
N ALA A 653 6.76 11.37 12.81
CA ALA A 653 6.52 9.93 12.84
C ALA A 653 7.76 9.15 13.31
N LEU A 654 8.94 9.45 12.73
CA LEU A 654 10.20 8.81 13.09
C LEU A 654 10.71 9.20 14.49
N ALA A 655 10.20 10.28 15.09
CA ALA A 655 10.57 10.70 16.45
C ALA A 655 9.95 9.80 17.54
N ILE A 656 8.86 9.09 17.23
CA ILE A 656 8.16 8.21 18.19
C ILE A 656 9.01 6.97 18.53
N PRO A 657 9.40 6.11 17.55
CA PRO A 657 10.22 4.92 17.84
C PRO A 657 11.65 5.29 18.25
N ALA A 658 12.13 6.46 17.83
CA ALA A 658 13.44 7.00 18.19
C ALA A 658 13.68 7.15 19.70
N LYS A 659 12.62 7.24 20.53
CA LYS A 659 12.74 7.25 21.99
C LYS A 659 13.22 5.92 22.58
N LEU A 660 13.08 4.82 21.83
CA LEU A 660 13.48 3.47 22.24
C LEU A 660 14.97 3.18 21.96
N ARG A 661 15.79 4.22 21.72
CA ARG A 661 17.19 4.04 21.37
C ARG A 661 17.97 3.31 22.46
N LEU A 662 18.86 2.41 22.04
CA LEU A 662 19.66 1.61 22.98
C LEU A 662 20.92 2.33 23.47
N PHE A 663 21.47 3.27 22.70
CA PHE A 663 22.78 3.88 23.00
C PHE A 663 22.82 5.39 22.77
N ASN A 664 23.50 6.13 23.66
CA ASN A 664 23.81 7.55 23.48
C ASN A 664 25.30 7.76 23.19
N TRP A 665 25.63 7.90 21.91
CA TRP A 665 27.00 7.96 21.41
C TRP A 665 27.61 9.38 21.42
N LEU A 666 26.85 10.43 21.75
CA LEU A 666 27.34 11.82 21.69
C LEU A 666 28.09 12.22 22.97
N LYS A 667 29.41 12.44 22.86
CA LYS A 667 30.26 12.88 23.97
C LYS A 667 30.11 14.38 24.23
N ARG A 668 30.16 14.76 25.52
CA ARG A 668 30.11 16.15 25.99
C ARG A 668 30.90 16.30 27.29
N TYR A 669 31.46 17.50 27.48
CA TYR A 669 32.01 17.91 28.78
C TYR A 669 30.91 18.43 29.69
N GLN A 670 31.17 18.46 31.00
CA GLN A 670 30.21 18.93 32.01
C GLN A 670 29.86 20.41 31.85
N GLU A 671 30.81 21.23 31.35
CA GLU A 671 30.62 22.66 31.15
C GLU A 671 29.84 23.00 29.86
N CYS A 672 29.52 21.99 29.03
CA CYS A 672 28.72 22.17 27.82
C CYS A 672 27.25 22.39 28.19
N GLY A 673 26.76 23.62 27.98
CA GLY A 673 25.41 24.05 28.35
C GLY A 673 25.41 25.06 29.50
N ASN A 674 26.40 24.99 30.38
CA ASN A 674 26.59 25.98 31.43
C ASN A 674 28.07 25.98 31.89
N PRO A 675 28.86 27.03 31.63
CA PRO A 675 28.53 28.29 30.93
C PRO A 675 28.68 28.23 29.39
N CYS A 676 29.23 27.15 28.82
CA CYS A 676 29.57 27.11 27.40
C CYS A 676 28.36 26.84 26.50
N GLN A 677 28.05 27.76 25.57
CA GLN A 677 26.91 27.65 24.63
C GLN A 677 27.28 27.35 23.18
N LYS A 678 28.57 27.08 22.90
CA LYS A 678 29.08 26.93 21.52
C LYS A 678 28.38 25.83 20.72
N CYS A 679 28.19 24.64 21.29
CA CYS A 679 27.50 23.54 20.62
C CYS A 679 26.04 23.88 20.26
N ALA A 680 25.33 24.60 21.15
CA ALA A 680 23.95 25.03 20.90
C ALA A 680 23.89 26.08 19.78
N GLN A 681 24.87 26.99 19.73
CA GLN A 681 24.98 27.99 18.67
C GLN A 681 25.35 27.39 17.31
N GLU A 682 26.18 26.35 17.24
CA GLU A 682 26.54 25.70 15.97
C GLU A 682 25.56 24.58 15.56
N CYS A 683 24.52 24.29 16.36
CA CYS A 683 23.54 23.25 16.02
C CYS A 683 22.62 23.72 14.87
N PRO A 684 22.62 23.04 13.71
CA PRO A 684 21.85 23.49 12.53
C PRO A 684 20.34 23.43 12.71
N VAL A 685 19.86 22.55 13.60
CA VAL A 685 18.43 22.35 13.89
C VAL A 685 18.03 22.87 15.28
N GLU A 686 18.95 23.51 16.00
CA GLU A 686 18.77 24.02 17.37
C GLU A 686 18.21 22.98 18.37
N ALA A 687 18.60 21.71 18.20
CA ALA A 687 18.17 20.61 19.07
C ALA A 687 18.82 20.62 20.46
N ILE A 688 19.70 21.58 20.78
CA ILE A 688 20.37 21.67 22.09
C ILE A 688 19.72 22.81 22.86
N PHE A 689 19.15 22.48 24.02
CA PHE A 689 18.50 23.44 24.90
C PHE A 689 19.52 24.40 25.55
N PRO A 690 19.10 25.59 25.98
CA PRO A 690 19.97 26.55 26.68
C PRO A 690 20.65 25.97 27.93
N GLU A 691 20.00 25.02 28.60
CA GLU A 691 20.57 24.34 29.79
C GLU A 691 21.64 23.31 29.42
N GLY A 692 21.79 23.01 28.13
CA GLY A 692 22.72 22.04 27.60
C GLY A 692 22.10 20.72 27.19
N ASN A 693 20.87 20.38 27.55
CA ASN A 693 20.31 19.08 27.19
C ASN A 693 20.07 18.95 25.67
N ILE A 694 20.35 17.78 25.09
CA ILE A 694 20.04 17.53 23.67
C ILE A 694 18.63 16.97 23.60
N ASN A 695 17.75 17.63 22.86
CA ASN A 695 16.46 17.08 22.49
C ASN A 695 16.65 15.98 21.44
N GLU A 696 16.55 14.75 21.92
CA GLU A 696 16.73 13.53 21.13
C GLU A 696 15.69 13.41 20.02
N ASN A 697 14.46 13.87 20.27
CA ASN A 697 13.40 13.87 19.27
C ASN A 697 13.69 14.87 18.16
N GLU A 698 14.67 15.76 18.32
CA GLU A 698 15.01 16.80 17.34
C GLU A 698 16.38 16.62 16.68
N CYS A 699 17.33 15.98 17.36
CA CYS A 699 18.68 15.77 16.90
C CYS A 699 18.75 14.97 15.58
N ILE A 700 19.39 15.55 14.56
CA ILE A 700 19.62 14.90 13.26
C ILE A 700 20.97 14.14 13.19
N GLN A 701 21.67 14.01 14.31
CA GLN A 701 23.00 13.39 14.38
C GLN A 701 23.98 13.84 13.28
N CYS A 702 24.06 15.16 13.10
CA CYS A 702 24.97 15.77 12.13
C CYS A 702 26.46 15.77 12.56
N LEU A 703 26.78 15.25 13.75
CA LEU A 703 28.10 15.20 14.37
C LEU A 703 28.88 16.54 14.48
N ASN A 704 28.30 17.68 14.13
CA ASN A 704 28.96 18.98 14.24
C ASN A 704 29.40 19.28 15.69
N CYS A 705 28.61 18.88 16.69
CA CYS A 705 28.99 19.01 18.09
C CYS A 705 30.15 18.09 18.50
N GLN A 706 30.30 16.91 17.88
CA GLN A 706 31.42 16.00 18.12
C GLN A 706 32.71 16.52 17.45
N VAL A 707 32.60 17.09 16.25
CA VAL A 707 33.72 17.79 15.61
C VAL A 707 34.19 18.95 16.48
N LEU A 708 33.25 19.73 17.04
CA LEU A 708 33.57 20.84 17.93
C LEU A 708 34.18 20.35 19.25
N TYR A 709 33.74 19.21 19.78
CA TYR A 709 34.26 18.60 21.00
C TYR A 709 35.77 18.29 20.91
N HIS A 710 36.26 17.87 19.74
CA HIS A 710 37.67 17.58 19.50
C HIS A 710 38.50 18.77 18.99
N ASP A 711 37.87 19.93 18.73
CA ASP A 711 38.54 21.09 18.16
C ASP A 711 39.26 21.93 19.22
N LYS A 712 40.60 21.81 19.27
CA LYS A 712 41.47 22.54 20.21
C LYS A 712 41.46 24.06 20.04
N GLN A 713 40.96 24.60 18.92
CA GLN A 713 40.91 26.03 18.65
C GLN A 713 39.53 26.63 18.88
N ARG A 714 38.46 25.83 18.82
CA ARG A 714 37.08 26.31 18.95
C ARG A 714 36.37 25.84 20.22
N CYS A 715 36.76 24.70 20.81
CA CYS A 715 36.19 24.19 22.04
C CYS A 715 36.64 25.02 23.24
N MET A 716 35.70 25.65 23.96
CA MET A 716 36.03 26.49 25.11
C MET A 716 36.72 25.69 26.23
N HIS A 717 36.28 24.46 26.49
CA HIS A 717 36.89 23.60 27.52
C HIS A 717 38.37 23.34 27.22
N LEU A 718 38.68 22.90 25.99
CA LEU A 718 40.06 22.62 25.58
C LEU A 718 40.92 23.88 25.53
N LEU A 719 40.37 25.03 25.10
CA LEU A 719 41.09 26.30 25.12
C LEU A 719 41.48 26.70 26.55
N LEU A 720 40.55 26.60 27.50
CA LEU A 720 40.82 26.88 28.91
C LEU A 720 41.84 25.90 29.51
N GLU A 721 41.78 24.63 29.12
CA GLU A 721 42.74 23.62 29.56
C GLU A 721 44.14 23.88 29.02
N ILE A 722 44.27 24.21 27.73
CA ILE A 722 45.53 24.59 27.09
C ILE A 722 46.11 25.85 27.76
N GLU A 723 45.29 26.88 27.99
CA GLU A 723 45.72 28.11 28.65
C GLU A 723 46.21 27.83 30.09
N LYS A 724 45.48 26.98 30.82
CA LYS A 724 45.85 26.55 32.18
C LYS A 724 47.20 25.80 32.17
N GLN A 725 47.40 24.86 31.25
CA GLN A 725 48.67 24.14 31.09
C GLN A 725 49.83 25.09 30.74
N GLN A 726 49.62 26.05 29.85
CA GLN A 726 50.62 27.07 29.51
C GLN A 726 51.01 27.93 30.71
N LYS A 727 50.02 28.37 31.52
CA LYS A 727 50.28 29.13 32.77
C LYS A 727 51.07 28.31 33.78
N TYR A 728 50.76 27.03 33.94
CA TYR A 728 51.53 26.13 34.82
C TYR A 728 52.96 25.93 34.32
N ALA A 729 53.14 25.67 33.01
CA ALA A 729 54.48 25.54 32.42
C ALA A 729 55.31 26.81 32.59
N ALA A 730 54.73 27.99 32.38
CA ALA A 730 55.38 29.27 32.59
C ALA A 730 55.74 29.53 34.07
N ARG A 731 54.88 29.11 35.01
CA ARG A 731 55.17 29.18 36.45
C ARG A 731 56.28 28.22 36.85
N ALA A 732 56.25 26.99 36.36
CA ALA A 732 57.29 25.99 36.61
C ALA A 732 58.66 26.46 36.09
N LYS A 733 58.71 27.03 34.87
CA LYS A 733 59.92 27.60 34.30
C LYS A 733 60.49 28.75 35.15
N ARG A 734 59.64 29.67 35.62
CA ARG A 734 60.04 30.77 36.51
C ARG A 734 60.57 30.27 37.86
N ASN A 735 59.93 29.25 38.44
CA ASN A 735 60.38 28.66 39.70
C ASN A 735 61.74 27.95 39.54
N ALA A 736 61.94 27.22 38.44
CA ALA A 736 63.21 26.58 38.13
C ALA A 736 64.34 27.60 37.92
N GLN A 737 64.06 28.72 37.24
CA GLN A 737 65.03 29.82 37.10
C GLN A 737 65.41 30.44 38.46
N ARG A 738 64.44 30.71 39.33
CA ARG A 738 64.71 31.26 40.68
C ARG A 738 65.51 30.28 41.55
N LEU A 739 65.27 28.98 41.42
CA LEU A 739 66.05 27.96 42.13
C LEU A 739 67.50 27.95 41.63
N ALA A 740 67.73 27.97 40.31
CA ALA A 740 69.07 28.03 39.73
C ALA A 740 69.82 29.32 40.10
N GLU A 741 69.14 30.48 40.13
CA GLU A 741 69.71 31.76 40.59
C GLU A 741 70.10 31.71 42.08
N ASN A 742 69.26 31.11 42.92
CA ASN A 742 69.56 30.94 44.35
C ASN A 742 70.72 29.97 44.59
N GLU A 743 70.80 28.86 43.85
CA GLU A 743 71.93 27.92 43.91
C GLU A 743 73.24 28.59 43.46
N ALA A 744 73.19 29.39 42.38
CA ALA A 744 74.34 30.18 41.93
C ALA A 744 74.76 31.25 42.95
N ALA A 745 73.81 31.86 43.67
CA ALA A 745 74.12 32.84 44.72
C ALA A 745 74.72 32.21 45.99
N VAL A 746 74.32 30.98 46.34
CA VAL A 746 74.87 30.23 47.50
C VAL A 746 76.26 29.65 47.18
N GLY A 747 76.56 29.34 45.91
CA GLY A 747 77.87 28.84 45.46
C GLY A 747 79.04 29.83 45.48
N VAL A 748 78.83 31.09 45.87
CA VAL A 748 79.88 32.15 45.89
C VAL A 748 80.53 32.33 47.28
N HIS A 749 80.13 31.59 48.30
CA HIS A 749 80.83 31.55 49.60
C HIS A 749 81.56 30.21 49.81
N ASN A 750 82.70 30.05 49.14
CA ASN A 750 83.77 29.19 49.65
C ASN A 750 84.99 30.09 49.92
N PRO A 751 85.22 30.55 51.16
CA PRO A 751 86.44 31.24 51.50
C PRO A 751 87.61 30.25 51.48
N VAL A 752 88.75 30.77 51.01
CA VAL A 752 90.09 30.18 50.90
C VAL A 752 90.47 29.24 52.05
#